data_AF-A0AAF5D1V4-F1
#
_entry.id   AF-A0AAF5D1V4-F1
#
_cell.length_a   1.000
_cell.length_b   1.000
_cell.length_c   1.000
_cell.angle_alpha   90.00
_cell.angle_beta   90.00
_cell.angle_gamma   90.00
#
_symmetry.space_group_name_H-M   'P 1'
#
loop_
_entity.id
_entity.type
_entity.pdbx_description
1 polymer ?
#
loop_
_entity_poly.entity_id
_entity_poly.type
_entity_poly.pdbx_seq_one_letter_code
_entity_poly.pdbx_strand_id
1 'polypeptide(L)'
;LMRDNLTGIQNTSISISRCDTDSDTAKNFASFSSNSVSVQLEEEYDKKNSFFMEIVKTLIAFLCLSISAFSNFFLLTLIHDIVPRKPLPDIVFILIPQQKWAWPVGDVLSTVNSVIAFIIILLHRQRITIFRRLFILGAIMYGLRAIVMAVTYLPPSFNNRDEICEPQVNRTDIHWDEVMKRFVTYVVTLGLTSGQEKILCGDLMFSGHTIVLSIMYFTTLKYTPRKLTLLRYIVTPITFCGMGALVVSGGHYSMDVLIAYWLSSHVFWGYHQIFELPLHLRKNQNLSRLWWFNLAYWFETNVPSGPIKNEWNWPFFFFFNMISCILLEKCLLFFICFIINYCLINNNIMVTYFCTSPLMLKHRNVWDHYHVESPERMEAVLNMLKSEKLDTKLYQISHVPISKNDIALVHPMTYIDKLEKLCRDGSDEDLEEFCKERDSIYMVNETYDCAIRAVECCWSVTKAVLENSNSNGFALVRPPGHHAYDDNPNGFCFFNNIAICAKKAIKDYDHVKKVLIIDWDIHAGQGTQFSIKDSDPNIQLISIHRYENGKYWPHLVESNFDKSFSSNTLNIPLNEIGLNDFNYIHIMCKIVFPFIFNFRPDLILISCGYDAAVGDPEGAMMVTPYFYGLMARILSNLSIPFVLLYEGGYLTESFSVSAKETILGLIEKEIFNYYRTNYPSDSSFNFKNQLYWMVEQLSYKNNLYKNINTINHYLTQNLIELLPLEALPIDELEKLQFKPPAITRGAYNPISDEKISIAHEYIVNFIKCQNVIVDMKNLIHIDFNNEKKILSFIDNSNQNIISIEISDLTIFTFILTYIIIPNIFSFTSNENFISFISNWNIIPIENYKIDETFKNKVEKLISMFNLQYY
;
A
#
# COMPACT_ATOMS: atom_id res chain seq x y z
N LEU A 1 -3.36 -49.50 -14.89
CA LEU A 1 -3.44 -49.53 -16.37
C LEU A 1 -2.02 -49.42 -16.90
N MET A 2 -1.58 -50.40 -17.71
CA MET A 2 -0.18 -50.78 -18.05
C MET A 2 0.60 -51.55 -16.97
N ARG A 3 0.26 -52.84 -16.87
CA ARG A 3 1.14 -53.97 -16.51
C ARG A 3 1.78 -54.45 -17.82
N ASP A 4 2.96 -55.08 -17.74
CA ASP A 4 3.62 -55.93 -18.76
C ASP A 4 4.76 -55.31 -19.60
N ASN A 5 6.00 -55.61 -19.17
CA ASN A 5 7.20 -55.89 -19.99
C ASN A 5 8.29 -56.42 -19.03
N LEU A 6 8.30 -57.73 -18.76
CA LEU A 6 9.06 -58.77 -19.46
C LEU A 6 10.44 -59.03 -18.83
N THR A 7 10.47 -60.20 -18.18
CA THR A 7 11.57 -60.96 -17.60
C THR A 7 12.65 -61.39 -18.59
N GLY A 8 13.89 -61.48 -18.12
CA GLY A 8 14.94 -62.25 -18.78
C GLY A 8 16.03 -62.74 -17.80
N ILE A 9 15.97 -64.06 -17.50
CA ILE A 9 17.11 -65.03 -17.46
C ILE A 9 18.18 -64.84 -16.35
N GLN A 10 18.70 -65.82 -15.59
CA GLN A 10 18.46 -67.23 -15.22
C GLN A 10 19.49 -67.59 -14.10
N ASN A 11 19.20 -68.67 -13.36
CA ASN A 11 19.94 -69.28 -12.24
C ASN A 11 21.43 -69.64 -12.48
N THR A 12 22.22 -69.62 -11.39
CA THR A 12 23.21 -70.67 -11.05
C THR A 12 23.29 -70.88 -9.53
N SER A 13 23.06 -72.12 -9.10
CA SER A 13 23.22 -72.62 -7.73
C SER A 13 24.48 -73.47 -7.64
N ILE A 14 25.33 -73.27 -6.62
CA ILE A 14 26.33 -74.26 -6.18
C ILE A 14 26.33 -74.33 -4.65
N SER A 15 26.09 -75.54 -4.16
CA SER A 15 26.13 -76.02 -2.78
C SER A 15 27.55 -76.14 -2.22
N ILE A 16 27.78 -75.83 -0.94
CA ILE A 16 28.91 -76.40 -0.18
C ILE A 16 28.43 -76.85 1.20
N SER A 17 28.73 -78.11 1.49
CA SER A 17 28.44 -78.91 2.68
C SER A 17 29.28 -78.54 3.91
N ARG A 18 28.71 -78.81 5.09
CA ARG A 18 29.39 -78.80 6.41
C ARG A 18 30.67 -79.66 6.43
N CYS A 19 31.73 -79.10 7.00
CA CYS A 19 32.69 -79.82 7.84
C CYS A 19 33.25 -78.86 8.89
N ASP A 20 33.70 -79.45 9.98
CA ASP A 20 33.80 -78.89 11.31
C ASP A 20 34.99 -77.95 11.57
N THR A 21 34.77 -77.06 12.54
CA THR A 21 35.73 -76.50 13.51
C THR A 21 37.10 -76.02 13.01
N ASP A 22 37.31 -74.70 13.02
CA ASP A 22 38.54 -74.10 13.56
C ASP A 22 38.31 -72.62 13.92
N SER A 23 38.70 -72.25 15.14
CA SER A 23 38.44 -70.95 15.78
C SER A 23 39.15 -69.73 15.15
N ASP A 24 39.80 -69.90 14.01
CA ASP A 24 40.55 -68.83 13.33
C ASP A 24 39.78 -68.14 12.19
N THR A 25 38.68 -68.72 11.70
CA THR A 25 37.86 -68.08 10.64
C THR A 25 36.98 -66.94 11.16
N ALA A 26 36.63 -66.93 12.45
CA ALA A 26 35.85 -65.84 13.05
C ALA A 26 36.67 -64.52 13.15
N LYS A 27 38.00 -64.61 13.30
CA LYS A 27 38.88 -63.41 13.30
C LYS A 27 39.04 -62.81 11.91
N ASN A 28 39.04 -63.61 10.85
CA ASN A 28 39.14 -63.13 9.47
C ASN A 28 37.83 -62.52 8.95
N PHE A 29 36.66 -62.97 9.43
CA PHE A 29 35.39 -62.32 9.08
C PHE A 29 35.21 -60.97 9.79
N ALA A 30 35.70 -60.84 11.03
CA ALA A 30 35.70 -59.57 11.76
C ALA A 30 36.68 -58.54 11.15
N SER A 31 37.83 -58.97 10.64
CA SER A 31 38.77 -58.08 9.94
C SER A 31 38.27 -57.64 8.54
N PHE A 32 37.50 -58.50 7.86
CA PHE A 32 36.89 -58.14 6.58
C PHE A 32 35.72 -57.16 6.76
N SER A 33 34.90 -57.32 7.81
CA SER A 33 33.85 -56.34 8.12
C SER A 33 34.42 -55.00 8.60
N SER A 34 35.51 -55.01 9.38
CA SER A 34 36.16 -53.77 9.79
C SER A 34 36.79 -53.04 8.61
N ASN A 35 37.38 -53.77 7.64
CA ASN A 35 37.93 -53.18 6.41
C ASN A 35 36.84 -52.64 5.47
N SER A 36 35.68 -53.31 5.35
CA SER A 36 34.58 -52.76 4.53
C SER A 36 33.96 -51.51 5.16
N VAL A 37 33.88 -51.45 6.50
CA VAL A 37 33.40 -50.28 7.23
C VAL A 37 34.42 -49.14 7.17
N SER A 38 35.72 -49.42 7.27
CA SER A 38 36.75 -48.38 7.13
C SER A 38 36.82 -47.79 5.71
N VAL A 39 36.67 -48.62 4.67
CA VAL A 39 36.62 -48.16 3.27
C VAL A 39 35.36 -47.33 3.01
N GLN A 40 34.19 -47.71 3.55
CA GLN A 40 32.98 -46.90 3.44
C GLN A 40 33.09 -45.57 4.20
N LEU A 41 33.71 -45.57 5.40
CA LEU A 41 33.97 -44.35 6.17
C LEU A 41 35.00 -43.45 5.47
N GLU A 42 36.05 -43.99 4.83
CA GLU A 42 37.00 -43.21 4.02
C GLU A 42 36.34 -42.63 2.77
N GLU A 43 35.52 -43.39 2.04
CA GLU A 43 34.78 -42.87 0.89
C GLU A 43 33.75 -41.79 1.27
N GLU A 44 33.11 -41.92 2.43
CA GLU A 44 32.15 -40.94 2.95
C GLU A 44 32.87 -39.69 3.49
N TYR A 45 34.03 -39.86 4.14
CA TYR A 45 34.91 -38.77 4.59
C TYR A 45 35.49 -37.99 3.40
N ASP A 46 35.94 -38.68 2.35
CA ASP A 46 36.45 -38.05 1.12
C ASP A 46 35.34 -37.31 0.35
N LYS A 47 34.12 -37.86 0.29
CA LYS A 47 32.96 -37.16 -0.29
C LYS A 47 32.60 -35.90 0.50
N LYS A 48 32.63 -35.97 1.84
CA LYS A 48 32.34 -34.82 2.71
C LYS A 48 33.41 -33.73 2.61
N ASN A 49 34.69 -34.11 2.58
CA ASN A 49 35.80 -33.19 2.37
C ASN A 49 35.76 -32.56 0.97
N SER A 50 35.44 -33.33 -0.06
CA SER A 50 35.27 -32.83 -1.43
C SER A 50 34.16 -31.77 -1.48
N PHE A 51 32.99 -32.06 -0.89
CA PHE A 51 31.87 -31.11 -0.84
C PHE A 51 32.20 -29.83 -0.06
N PHE A 52 32.86 -29.94 1.09
CA PHE A 52 33.30 -28.79 1.88
C PHE A 52 34.27 -27.89 1.08
N MET A 53 35.22 -28.49 0.37
CA MET A 53 36.15 -27.74 -0.48
C MET A 53 35.46 -27.01 -1.63
N GLU A 54 34.36 -27.56 -2.18
CA GLU A 54 33.56 -26.86 -3.19
C GLU A 54 32.85 -25.62 -2.63
N ILE A 55 32.37 -25.68 -1.38
CA ILE A 55 31.80 -24.51 -0.67
C ILE A 55 32.87 -23.45 -0.44
N VAL A 56 34.04 -23.84 0.08
CA VAL A 56 35.16 -22.91 0.33
C VAL A 56 35.59 -22.20 -0.95
N LYS A 57 35.76 -22.94 -2.05
CA LYS A 57 36.07 -22.35 -3.37
C LYS A 57 34.98 -21.37 -3.82
N THR A 58 33.72 -21.65 -3.54
CA THR A 58 32.61 -20.77 -3.92
C THR A 58 32.58 -19.49 -3.08
N LEU A 59 32.88 -19.58 -1.78
CA LEU A 59 33.02 -18.42 -0.89
C LEU A 59 34.20 -17.53 -1.29
N ILE A 60 35.34 -18.11 -1.66
CA ILE A 60 36.49 -17.36 -2.17
C ILE A 60 36.14 -16.66 -3.49
N ALA A 61 35.43 -17.34 -4.40
CA ALA A 61 34.96 -16.72 -5.63
C ALA A 61 33.99 -15.54 -5.39
N PHE A 62 33.08 -15.69 -4.41
CA PHE A 62 32.20 -14.60 -3.97
C PHE A 62 33.00 -13.41 -3.43
N LEU A 63 34.02 -13.66 -2.60
CA LEU A 63 34.90 -12.61 -2.10
C LEU A 63 35.64 -11.88 -3.23
N CYS A 64 36.14 -12.60 -4.24
CA CYS A 64 36.75 -11.98 -5.42
C CYS A 64 35.78 -11.06 -6.15
N LEU A 65 34.52 -11.49 -6.35
CA LEU A 65 33.48 -10.66 -6.93
C LEU A 65 33.21 -9.41 -6.08
N SER A 66 33.04 -9.56 -4.77
CA SER A 66 32.79 -8.45 -3.86
C SER A 66 33.90 -7.42 -3.90
N ILE A 67 35.18 -7.85 -3.91
CA ILE A 67 36.32 -6.94 -4.03
C ILE A 67 36.25 -6.17 -5.36
N SER A 68 36.05 -6.87 -6.49
CA SER A 68 35.96 -6.21 -7.80
C SER A 68 34.77 -5.24 -7.90
N ALA A 69 33.60 -5.60 -7.36
CA ALA A 69 32.41 -4.75 -7.36
C ALA A 69 32.59 -3.51 -6.46
N PHE A 70 33.14 -3.68 -5.25
CA PHE A 70 33.37 -2.57 -4.34
C PHE A 70 34.46 -1.62 -4.84
N SER A 71 35.53 -2.14 -5.46
CA SER A 71 36.52 -1.29 -6.15
C SER A 71 35.87 -0.46 -7.26
N ASN A 72 34.95 -1.04 -8.03
CA ASN A 72 34.19 -0.32 -9.05
C ASN A 72 33.33 0.80 -8.45
N PHE A 73 32.59 0.55 -7.37
CA PHE A 73 31.77 1.57 -6.69
C PHE A 73 32.62 2.70 -6.10
N PHE A 74 33.73 2.36 -5.45
CA PHE A 74 34.64 3.35 -4.88
C PHE A 74 35.28 4.24 -5.95
N LEU A 75 35.71 3.67 -7.08
CA LEU A 75 36.25 4.46 -8.19
C LEU A 75 35.18 5.40 -8.79
N LEU A 76 33.93 4.96 -8.89
CA LEU A 76 32.83 5.81 -9.36
C LEU A 76 32.63 7.04 -8.46
N THR A 77 32.73 6.89 -7.15
CA THR A 77 32.63 8.02 -6.21
C THR A 77 33.74 9.06 -6.41
N LEU A 78 34.95 8.61 -6.74
CA LEU A 78 36.08 9.52 -6.98
C LEU A 78 35.99 10.20 -8.35
N ILE A 79 35.62 9.45 -9.39
CA ILE A 79 35.54 9.97 -10.76
C ILE A 79 34.43 11.01 -10.89
N HIS A 80 33.34 10.86 -10.12
CA HIS A 80 32.22 11.78 -10.12
C HIS A 80 32.63 13.26 -9.97
N ASP A 81 33.55 13.55 -9.05
CA ASP A 81 34.01 14.92 -8.78
C ASP A 81 35.03 15.43 -9.82
N ILE A 82 35.68 14.53 -10.57
CA ILE A 82 36.78 14.85 -11.51
C ILE A 82 36.30 14.97 -12.97
N VAL A 83 35.23 14.25 -13.34
CA VAL A 83 34.81 14.08 -14.74
C VAL A 83 34.41 15.42 -15.42
N PRO A 84 34.81 15.63 -16.70
CA PRO A 84 34.40 16.79 -17.50
C PRO A 84 32.87 16.84 -17.73
N ARG A 85 32.37 18.03 -18.07
CA ARG A 85 30.92 18.31 -18.09
C ARG A 85 30.21 18.13 -19.44
N LYS A 86 30.94 18.08 -20.55
CA LYS A 86 30.34 18.07 -21.89
C LYS A 86 30.14 16.63 -22.38
N PRO A 87 28.91 16.19 -22.72
CA PRO A 87 28.67 14.85 -23.25
C PRO A 87 29.36 14.63 -24.60
N LEU A 88 29.71 13.38 -24.89
CA LEU A 88 30.19 12.97 -26.20
C LEU A 88 29.00 12.76 -27.16
N PRO A 89 29.19 12.96 -28.48
CA PRO A 89 28.13 12.71 -29.44
C PRO A 89 27.82 11.20 -29.51
N ASP A 90 26.53 10.86 -29.46
CA ASP A 90 26.02 9.52 -29.67
C ASP A 90 24.88 9.58 -30.69
N ILE A 91 24.89 8.67 -31.67
CA ILE A 91 23.90 8.67 -32.75
C ILE A 91 22.48 8.47 -32.21
N VAL A 92 22.30 7.70 -31.13
CA VAL A 92 20.98 7.44 -30.57
C VAL A 92 20.41 8.69 -29.93
N PHE A 93 21.22 9.48 -29.22
CA PHE A 93 20.75 10.72 -28.59
C PHE A 93 20.42 11.83 -29.61
N ILE A 94 20.97 11.73 -30.82
CA ILE A 94 20.62 12.62 -31.94
C ILE A 94 19.26 12.22 -32.53
N LEU A 95 18.99 10.91 -32.65
CA LEU A 95 17.76 10.39 -33.26
C LEU A 95 16.57 10.34 -32.29
N ILE A 96 16.84 10.07 -31.01
CA ILE A 96 15.84 9.85 -29.96
C ILE A 96 16.17 10.77 -28.78
N PRO A 97 15.31 11.75 -28.46
CA PRO A 97 15.46 12.56 -27.25
C PRO A 97 15.46 11.69 -26.00
N GLN A 98 16.34 12.00 -25.05
CA GLN A 98 16.49 11.25 -23.81
C GLN A 98 15.15 11.09 -23.06
N GLN A 99 14.81 9.86 -22.72
CA GLN A 99 13.55 9.51 -22.06
C GLN A 99 13.76 9.15 -20.59
N LYS A 100 13.43 10.06 -19.66
CA LYS A 100 13.63 9.82 -18.22
C LYS A 100 12.93 8.54 -17.72
N TRP A 101 11.76 8.19 -18.28
CA TRP A 101 11.01 6.97 -17.91
C TRP A 101 11.71 5.67 -18.30
N ALA A 102 12.61 5.69 -19.29
CA ALA A 102 13.29 4.48 -19.75
C ALA A 102 14.34 4.00 -18.73
N TRP A 103 14.78 4.88 -17.84
CA TRP A 103 15.72 4.55 -16.79
C TRP A 103 15.21 3.47 -15.83
N PRO A 104 14.11 3.70 -15.06
CA PRO A 104 13.62 2.69 -14.13
C PRO A 104 13.24 1.39 -14.84
N VAL A 105 12.82 1.45 -16.11
CA VAL A 105 12.57 0.25 -16.93
C VAL A 105 13.84 -0.59 -17.11
N GLY A 106 14.98 0.05 -17.38
CA GLY A 106 16.28 -0.63 -17.48
C GLY A 106 16.67 -1.35 -16.18
N ASP A 107 16.55 -0.67 -15.03
CA ASP A 107 16.86 -1.23 -13.70
C ASP A 107 15.93 -2.41 -13.35
N VAL A 108 14.63 -2.28 -13.63
CA VAL A 108 13.64 -3.34 -13.40
C VAL A 108 13.93 -4.56 -14.27
N LEU A 109 14.16 -4.39 -15.58
CA LEU A 109 14.47 -5.50 -16.48
C LEU A 109 15.79 -6.20 -16.10
N SER A 110 16.80 -5.44 -15.66
CA SER A 110 18.04 -5.99 -15.11
C SER A 110 17.81 -6.84 -13.87
N THR A 111 16.97 -6.36 -12.96
CA THR A 111 16.59 -7.07 -11.72
C THR A 111 15.82 -8.35 -12.03
N VAL A 112 14.80 -8.27 -12.89
CA VAL A 112 14.00 -9.44 -13.31
C VAL A 112 14.88 -10.51 -13.96
N ASN A 113 15.77 -10.11 -14.88
CA ASN A 113 16.70 -11.04 -15.53
C ASN A 113 17.63 -11.72 -14.52
N SER A 114 18.15 -10.96 -13.55
CA SER A 114 19.01 -11.50 -12.48
C SER A 114 18.27 -12.49 -11.59
N VAL A 115 17.04 -12.16 -11.18
CA VAL A 115 16.19 -13.05 -10.37
C VAL A 115 15.89 -14.35 -11.10
N ILE A 116 15.53 -14.30 -12.38
CA ILE A 116 15.29 -15.50 -13.19
C ILE A 116 16.54 -16.38 -13.22
N ALA A 117 17.71 -15.79 -13.48
CA ALA A 117 18.97 -16.52 -13.49
C ALA A 117 19.27 -17.15 -12.12
N PHE A 118 19.12 -16.43 -11.01
CA PHE A 118 19.32 -16.96 -9.67
C PHE A 118 18.39 -18.13 -9.35
N ILE A 119 17.11 -18.05 -9.71
CA ILE A 119 16.17 -19.15 -9.49
C ILE A 119 16.59 -20.38 -10.30
N ILE A 120 17.01 -20.22 -11.55
CA ILE A 120 17.53 -21.33 -12.37
C ILE A 120 18.73 -22.00 -11.70
N ILE A 121 19.66 -21.20 -11.16
CA ILE A 121 20.84 -21.74 -10.46
C ILE A 121 20.43 -22.48 -9.19
N LEU A 122 19.52 -21.93 -8.38
CA LEU A 122 19.05 -22.54 -7.14
C LEU A 122 18.38 -23.90 -7.37
N LEU A 123 17.62 -24.03 -8.46
CA LEU A 123 16.96 -25.27 -8.88
C LEU A 123 17.91 -26.27 -9.54
N HIS A 124 19.13 -25.88 -9.89
CA HIS A 124 20.06 -26.74 -10.60
C HIS A 124 20.79 -27.71 -9.65
N ARG A 125 20.92 -28.98 -10.04
CA ARG A 125 21.57 -30.04 -9.26
C ARG A 125 23.00 -29.68 -8.83
N GLN A 126 23.75 -29.04 -9.72
CA GLN A 126 25.13 -28.55 -9.48
C GLN A 126 25.21 -27.06 -9.11
N ARG A 127 24.26 -26.54 -8.32
CA ARG A 127 24.15 -25.10 -7.97
C ARG A 127 25.44 -24.47 -7.44
N ILE A 128 26.20 -25.16 -6.60
CA ILE A 128 27.43 -24.63 -5.99
C ILE A 128 28.49 -24.31 -7.06
N THR A 129 28.70 -25.25 -7.99
CA THR A 129 29.63 -25.07 -9.11
C THR A 129 29.19 -23.93 -10.03
N ILE A 130 27.88 -23.79 -10.30
CA ILE A 130 27.35 -22.74 -11.17
C ILE A 130 27.47 -21.37 -10.51
N PHE A 131 27.15 -21.24 -9.22
CA PHE A 131 27.38 -20.00 -8.46
C PHE A 131 28.84 -19.58 -8.49
N ARG A 132 29.77 -20.53 -8.30
CA ARG A 132 31.21 -20.25 -8.40
C ARG A 132 31.59 -19.71 -9.78
N ARG A 133 31.11 -20.33 -10.87
CA ARG A 133 31.37 -19.86 -12.24
C ARG A 133 30.83 -18.44 -12.46
N LEU A 134 29.61 -18.17 -11.99
CA LEU A 134 28.99 -16.85 -12.04
C LEU A 134 29.84 -15.79 -11.32
N PHE A 135 30.30 -16.09 -10.10
CA PHE A 135 31.12 -15.18 -9.31
C PHE A 135 32.47 -14.89 -9.96
N ILE A 136 33.14 -15.91 -10.53
CA ILE A 136 34.41 -15.72 -11.25
C ILE A 136 34.22 -14.85 -12.49
N LEU A 137 33.18 -15.11 -13.28
CA LEU A 137 32.87 -14.34 -14.47
C LEU A 137 32.57 -12.87 -14.12
N GLY A 138 31.78 -12.65 -13.06
CA GLY A 138 31.54 -11.31 -12.53
C GLY A 138 32.82 -10.61 -12.05
N ALA A 139 33.66 -11.31 -11.29
CA ALA A 139 34.92 -10.76 -10.77
C ALA A 139 35.87 -10.32 -11.90
N ILE A 140 36.00 -11.13 -12.96
CA ILE A 140 36.80 -10.77 -14.14
C ILE A 140 36.26 -9.50 -14.80
N MET A 141 34.95 -9.43 -15.03
CA MET A 141 34.32 -8.31 -15.74
C MET A 141 34.34 -7.01 -14.93
N TYR A 142 33.97 -7.05 -13.65
CA TYR A 142 34.02 -5.87 -12.78
C TYR A 142 35.46 -5.45 -12.45
N GLY A 143 36.39 -6.40 -12.35
CA GLY A 143 37.81 -6.10 -12.18
C GLY A 143 38.38 -5.35 -13.38
N LEU A 144 38.09 -5.82 -14.60
CA LEU A 144 38.46 -5.10 -15.83
C LEU A 144 37.82 -3.72 -15.88
N ARG A 145 36.55 -3.59 -15.46
CA ARG A 145 35.85 -2.31 -15.46
C ARG A 145 36.50 -1.32 -14.50
N ALA A 146 36.80 -1.75 -13.28
CA ALA A 146 37.50 -0.94 -12.29
C ALA A 146 38.87 -0.45 -12.82
N ILE A 147 39.65 -1.33 -13.46
CA ILE A 147 40.94 -0.95 -14.06
C ILE A 147 40.74 0.12 -15.14
N VAL A 148 39.78 -0.07 -16.04
CA VAL A 148 39.56 0.88 -17.13
C VAL A 148 39.05 2.23 -16.59
N MET A 149 38.13 2.23 -15.63
CA MET A 149 37.64 3.46 -14.98
C MET A 149 38.77 4.24 -14.30
N ALA A 150 39.73 3.54 -13.68
CA ALA A 150 40.88 4.18 -13.06
C ALA A 150 41.85 4.82 -14.08
N VAL A 151 41.91 4.29 -15.30
CA VAL A 151 42.81 4.77 -16.37
C VAL A 151 42.15 5.83 -17.24
N THR A 152 40.86 5.69 -17.55
CA THR A 152 40.13 6.58 -18.45
C THR A 152 38.66 6.62 -18.06
N TYR A 153 38.15 7.84 -17.86
CA TYR A 153 36.75 8.13 -17.55
C TYR A 153 36.14 9.05 -18.61
N LEU A 154 34.87 8.81 -18.95
CA LEU A 154 34.13 9.59 -19.94
C LEU A 154 33.12 10.53 -19.27
N PRO A 155 32.78 11.67 -19.90
CA PRO A 155 31.71 12.55 -19.43
C PRO A 155 30.35 11.84 -19.49
N PRO A 156 29.41 12.16 -18.58
CA PRO A 156 28.07 11.58 -18.62
C PRO A 156 27.35 11.97 -19.90
N SER A 157 26.44 11.10 -20.34
CA SER A 157 25.67 11.22 -21.58
C SER A 157 24.49 12.22 -21.51
N PHE A 158 24.12 12.73 -20.33
CA PHE A 158 22.97 13.63 -20.18
C PHE A 158 23.22 15.04 -20.70
N ASN A 159 22.21 15.61 -21.34
CA ASN A 159 22.21 17.03 -21.69
C ASN A 159 21.86 17.93 -20.48
N ASN A 160 20.91 17.50 -19.63
CA ASN A 160 20.46 18.24 -18.44
C ASN A 160 21.12 17.69 -17.17
N ARG A 161 22.44 17.82 -17.08
CA ARG A 161 23.25 17.20 -16.03
C ARG A 161 22.85 17.64 -14.61
N ASP A 162 22.58 18.93 -14.40
CA ASP A 162 22.38 19.49 -13.05
C ASP A 162 21.07 19.02 -12.38
N GLU A 163 20.11 18.58 -13.20
CA GLU A 163 18.86 17.95 -12.75
C GLU A 163 19.05 16.50 -12.32
N ILE A 164 20.01 15.79 -12.91
CA ILE A 164 20.14 14.32 -12.79
C ILE A 164 21.30 13.92 -11.88
N CYS A 165 22.43 14.61 -11.99
CA CYS A 165 23.66 14.27 -11.29
C CYS A 165 23.72 14.94 -9.92
N GLU A 166 24.33 14.25 -8.96
CA GLU A 166 24.76 14.89 -7.71
C GLU A 166 25.71 16.07 -7.99
N PRO A 167 25.66 17.11 -7.15
CA PRO A 167 26.59 18.23 -7.27
C PRO A 167 28.03 17.77 -6.99
N GLN A 168 28.95 18.13 -7.87
CA GLN A 168 30.38 17.90 -7.67
C GLN A 168 30.88 18.74 -6.49
N VAL A 169 31.67 18.14 -5.60
CA VAL A 169 32.30 18.87 -4.50
C VAL A 169 33.48 19.69 -5.05
N ASN A 170 33.76 20.85 -4.43
CA ASN A 170 34.73 21.83 -4.93
C ASN A 170 36.14 21.20 -5.12
N ARG A 171 36.78 21.46 -6.27
CA ARG A 171 37.97 20.75 -6.77
C ARG A 171 39.24 20.81 -5.90
N THR A 172 39.24 21.57 -4.81
CA THR A 172 40.46 21.84 -4.03
C THR A 172 40.72 20.83 -2.92
N ASP A 173 39.69 20.19 -2.37
CA ASP A 173 39.82 19.23 -1.28
C ASP A 173 38.83 18.06 -1.42
N ILE A 174 39.32 16.82 -1.30
CA ILE A 174 38.48 15.62 -1.29
C ILE A 174 37.81 15.52 0.09
N HIS A 175 36.50 15.74 0.12
CA HIS A 175 35.68 15.56 1.32
C HIS A 175 35.36 14.06 1.53
N TRP A 176 36.20 13.39 2.32
CA TRP A 176 36.12 11.94 2.56
C TRP A 176 34.80 11.48 3.19
N ASP A 177 34.16 12.33 3.98
CA ASP A 177 32.83 12.12 4.54
C ASP A 177 31.77 11.97 3.44
N GLU A 178 31.77 12.86 2.45
CA GLU A 178 30.82 12.78 1.34
C GLU A 178 31.15 11.62 0.39
N VAL A 179 32.43 11.36 0.12
CA VAL A 179 32.88 10.19 -0.68
C VAL A 179 32.42 8.89 -0.02
N MET A 180 32.59 8.75 1.29
CA MET A 180 32.18 7.55 2.03
C MET A 180 30.66 7.41 2.08
N LYS A 181 29.91 8.50 2.23
CA LYS A 181 28.45 8.48 2.17
C LYS A 181 27.95 7.98 0.81
N ARG A 182 28.49 8.54 -0.29
CA ARG A 182 28.20 8.11 -1.66
C ARG A 182 28.54 6.63 -1.88
N PHE A 183 29.69 6.19 -1.38
CA PHE A 183 30.13 4.79 -1.48
C PHE A 183 29.18 3.84 -0.74
N VAL A 184 28.81 4.16 0.50
CA VAL A 184 27.88 3.36 1.31
C VAL A 184 26.52 3.28 0.64
N THR A 185 26.00 4.40 0.11
CA THR A 185 24.73 4.41 -0.63
C THR A 185 24.77 3.41 -1.79
N TYR A 186 25.83 3.41 -2.61
CA TYR A 186 25.96 2.48 -3.74
C TYR A 186 26.17 1.02 -3.33
N VAL A 187 26.84 0.76 -2.22
CA VAL A 187 26.96 -0.59 -1.66
C VAL A 187 25.60 -1.10 -1.20
N VAL A 188 24.81 -0.27 -0.52
CA VAL A 188 23.46 -0.62 -0.03
C VAL A 188 22.49 -0.83 -1.19
N THR A 189 22.53 0.01 -2.21
CA THR A 189 21.67 -0.15 -3.40
C THR A 189 22.18 -1.21 -4.38
N LEU A 190 23.31 -1.87 -4.10
CA LEU A 190 23.99 -2.81 -5.01
C LEU A 190 24.24 -2.22 -6.41
N GLY A 191 24.42 -0.90 -6.49
CA GLY A 191 24.59 -0.15 -7.73
C GLY A 191 23.30 0.12 -8.52
N LEU A 192 22.12 -0.25 -8.00
CA LEU A 192 20.84 0.17 -8.56
C LEU A 192 20.60 1.66 -8.28
N THR A 193 20.01 2.32 -9.27
CA THR A 193 19.77 3.78 -9.28
C THR A 193 18.29 4.14 -9.17
N SER A 194 17.40 3.17 -9.36
CA SER A 194 15.95 3.32 -9.16
C SER A 194 15.64 3.74 -7.72
N GLY A 195 15.02 4.93 -7.57
CA GLY A 195 14.64 5.51 -6.27
C GLY A 195 15.56 6.62 -5.75
N GLN A 196 16.66 6.93 -6.43
CA GLN A 196 17.52 8.07 -6.08
C GLN A 196 17.09 9.35 -6.83
N GLU A 197 16.96 10.49 -6.13
CA GLU A 197 16.65 11.79 -6.76
C GLU A 197 17.78 12.27 -7.67
N LYS A 198 19.03 11.97 -7.29
CA LYS A 198 20.25 12.32 -8.04
C LYS A 198 21.23 11.14 -7.99
N ILE A 199 22.00 10.98 -9.06
CA ILE A 199 22.94 9.85 -9.24
C ILE A 199 24.40 10.31 -9.32
N LEU A 200 25.33 9.39 -9.09
CA LEU A 200 26.75 9.63 -9.37
C LEU A 200 27.02 9.56 -10.86
N CYS A 201 27.36 10.70 -11.43
CA CYS A 201 27.74 10.82 -12.84
C CYS A 201 29.26 10.83 -13.01
N GLY A 202 29.82 9.87 -13.75
CA GLY A 202 31.26 9.78 -13.99
C GLY A 202 31.68 8.38 -14.43
N ASP A 203 30.95 7.79 -15.37
CA ASP A 203 31.10 6.40 -15.75
C ASP A 203 31.48 6.31 -17.24
N LEU A 204 31.96 5.14 -17.66
CA LEU A 204 31.89 4.57 -19.02
C LEU A 204 33.20 4.41 -19.78
N MET A 205 33.84 3.28 -19.54
CA MET A 205 34.04 2.32 -20.63
C MET A 205 33.36 1.01 -20.20
N PHE A 206 32.37 0.61 -21.00
CA PHE A 206 31.46 -0.53 -20.86
C PHE A 206 30.56 -0.57 -19.60
N SER A 207 29.24 -0.60 -19.82
CA SER A 207 28.21 -0.49 -18.77
C SER A 207 28.15 -1.71 -17.84
N GLY A 208 28.09 -1.45 -16.52
CA GLY A 208 27.88 -2.48 -15.49
C GLY A 208 26.54 -3.17 -15.56
N HIS A 209 25.47 -2.42 -15.82
CA HIS A 209 24.13 -2.99 -16.03
C HIS A 209 24.16 -3.97 -17.20
N THR A 210 24.83 -3.62 -18.29
CA THR A 210 24.97 -4.49 -19.45
C THR A 210 25.81 -5.73 -19.16
N ILE A 211 26.87 -5.64 -18.33
CA ILE A 211 27.62 -6.82 -17.86
C ILE A 211 26.69 -7.80 -17.13
N VAL A 212 25.91 -7.30 -16.15
CA VAL A 212 24.98 -8.13 -15.36
C VAL A 212 23.92 -8.73 -16.27
N LEU A 213 23.24 -7.92 -17.08
CA LEU A 213 22.24 -8.36 -18.04
C LEU A 213 22.77 -9.49 -18.94
N SER A 214 23.96 -9.30 -19.50
CA SER A 214 24.57 -10.27 -20.43
C SER A 214 24.98 -11.56 -19.74
N ILE A 215 25.67 -11.49 -18.59
CA ILE A 215 26.10 -12.69 -17.85
C ILE A 215 24.88 -13.49 -17.37
N MET A 216 23.85 -12.84 -16.84
CA MET A 216 22.63 -13.50 -16.37
C MET A 216 21.84 -14.12 -17.54
N TYR A 217 21.79 -13.45 -18.68
CA TYR A 217 21.22 -13.98 -19.92
C TYR A 217 21.95 -15.24 -20.39
N PHE A 218 23.28 -15.20 -20.53
CA PHE A 218 24.06 -16.36 -20.96
C PHE A 218 24.01 -17.52 -19.95
N THR A 219 23.98 -17.20 -18.65
CA THR A 219 23.79 -18.19 -17.58
C THR A 219 22.44 -18.90 -17.75
N THR A 220 21.37 -18.14 -17.97
CA THR A 220 20.03 -18.67 -18.24
C THR A 220 20.03 -19.57 -19.48
N LEU A 221 20.65 -19.14 -20.59
CA LEU A 221 20.74 -19.95 -21.81
C LEU A 221 21.53 -21.25 -21.62
N LYS A 222 22.63 -21.21 -20.87
CA LYS A 222 23.53 -22.35 -20.66
C LYS A 222 22.92 -23.40 -19.73
N TYR A 223 22.36 -22.99 -18.60
CA TYR A 223 21.97 -23.89 -17.50
C TYR A 223 20.48 -24.25 -17.46
N THR A 224 19.65 -23.69 -18.35
CA THR A 224 18.24 -24.08 -18.48
C THR A 224 18.08 -25.42 -19.20
N PRO A 225 17.30 -26.39 -18.67
CA PRO A 225 16.99 -27.66 -19.31
C PRO A 225 16.30 -27.46 -20.67
N ARG A 226 16.54 -28.38 -21.61
CA ARG A 226 15.95 -28.30 -22.97
C ARG A 226 14.42 -28.34 -22.99
N LYS A 227 13.76 -28.80 -21.93
CA LYS A 227 12.29 -28.82 -21.83
C LYS A 227 11.68 -27.43 -21.61
N LEU A 228 12.45 -26.48 -21.05
CA LEU A 228 11.99 -25.14 -20.72
C LEU A 228 12.43 -24.12 -21.79
N THR A 229 12.11 -24.40 -23.05
CA THR A 229 12.42 -23.50 -24.17
C THR A 229 11.70 -22.16 -24.05
N LEU A 230 10.48 -22.14 -23.50
CA LEU A 230 9.70 -20.91 -23.30
C LEU A 230 10.47 -19.86 -22.47
N LEU A 231 11.18 -20.31 -21.42
CA LEU A 231 11.96 -19.41 -20.57
C LEU A 231 13.07 -18.71 -21.37
N ARG A 232 13.69 -19.40 -22.33
CA ARG A 232 14.71 -18.83 -23.22
C ARG A 232 14.12 -17.77 -24.15
N TYR A 233 12.87 -17.94 -24.58
CA TYR A 233 12.15 -16.95 -25.39
C TYR A 233 11.70 -15.73 -24.59
N ILE A 234 11.51 -15.86 -23.28
CA ILE A 234 11.15 -14.74 -22.39
C ILE A 234 12.39 -13.91 -22.01
N VAL A 235 13.52 -14.55 -21.68
CA VAL A 235 14.70 -13.83 -21.19
C VAL A 235 15.40 -13.02 -22.28
N THR A 236 15.35 -13.48 -23.53
CA THR A 236 15.93 -12.78 -24.69
C THR A 236 15.39 -11.35 -24.83
N PRO A 237 14.06 -11.10 -24.99
CA PRO A 237 13.53 -9.76 -25.10
C PRO A 237 13.75 -8.93 -23.83
N ILE A 238 13.64 -9.51 -22.62
CA ILE A 238 13.94 -8.79 -21.37
C ILE A 238 15.36 -8.20 -21.40
N THR A 239 16.33 -9.00 -21.86
CA THR A 239 17.74 -8.59 -21.92
C THR A 239 17.95 -7.46 -22.92
N PHE A 240 17.47 -7.61 -24.15
CA PHE A 240 17.68 -6.61 -25.21
C PHE A 240 16.84 -5.34 -25.01
N CYS A 241 15.61 -5.47 -24.46
CA CYS A 241 14.82 -4.31 -24.05
C CYS A 241 15.48 -3.57 -22.87
N GLY A 242 16.05 -4.29 -21.91
CA GLY A 242 16.82 -3.70 -20.81
C GLY A 242 18.01 -2.89 -21.33
N MET A 243 18.81 -3.47 -22.24
CA MET A 243 19.91 -2.77 -22.90
C MET A 243 19.44 -1.54 -23.69
N GLY A 244 18.33 -1.66 -24.44
CA GLY A 244 17.76 -0.54 -25.18
C GLY A 244 17.27 0.59 -24.27
N ALA A 245 16.64 0.25 -23.15
CA ALA A 245 16.14 1.22 -22.16
C ALA A 245 17.29 2.03 -21.52
N LEU A 246 18.43 1.39 -21.24
CA LEU A 246 19.64 2.04 -20.73
C LEU A 246 20.23 3.06 -21.71
N VAL A 247 20.13 2.82 -23.01
CA VAL A 247 20.55 3.78 -24.04
C VAL A 247 19.50 4.87 -24.20
N VAL A 248 18.22 4.53 -24.35
CA VAL A 248 17.13 5.49 -24.58
C VAL A 248 16.95 6.47 -23.40
N SER A 249 17.28 6.05 -22.18
CA SER A 249 17.28 6.92 -21.00
C SER A 249 18.36 8.01 -21.02
N GLY A 250 19.36 7.88 -21.90
CA GLY A 250 20.59 8.65 -21.83
C GLY A 250 21.50 8.22 -20.67
N GLY A 251 21.19 7.11 -19.98
CA GLY A 251 21.96 6.59 -18.85
C GLY A 251 23.35 6.08 -19.23
N HIS A 252 23.45 5.52 -20.43
CA HIS A 252 24.65 4.89 -20.98
C HIS A 252 24.78 5.23 -22.48
N TYR A 253 26.01 5.43 -22.96
CA TYR A 253 26.32 5.55 -24.38
C TYR A 253 26.06 4.22 -25.10
N SER A 254 25.60 4.31 -26.35
CA SER A 254 25.41 3.15 -27.22
C SER A 254 26.68 2.30 -27.31
N MET A 255 27.85 2.96 -27.39
CA MET A 255 29.14 2.29 -27.50
C MET A 255 29.50 1.49 -26.25
N ASP A 256 29.19 1.99 -25.04
CA ASP A 256 29.52 1.26 -23.82
C ASP A 256 28.65 0.00 -23.66
N VAL A 257 27.40 0.03 -24.11
CA VAL A 257 26.48 -1.12 -24.08
C VAL A 257 26.97 -2.17 -25.08
N LEU A 258 27.35 -1.76 -26.29
CA LEU A 258 27.88 -2.68 -27.30
C LEU A 258 29.19 -3.33 -26.86
N ILE A 259 30.14 -2.57 -26.32
CA ILE A 259 31.41 -3.12 -25.80
C ILE A 259 31.15 -4.06 -24.63
N ALA A 260 30.26 -3.70 -23.69
CA ALA A 260 29.93 -4.54 -22.54
C ALA A 260 29.35 -5.88 -22.98
N TYR A 261 28.40 -5.89 -23.92
CA TYR A 261 27.81 -7.11 -24.47
C TYR A 261 28.85 -7.96 -25.22
N TRP A 262 29.69 -7.32 -26.05
CA TRP A 262 30.75 -8.01 -26.78
C TRP A 262 31.77 -8.66 -25.84
N LEU A 263 32.26 -7.93 -24.84
CA LEU A 263 33.26 -8.43 -23.89
C LEU A 263 32.68 -9.55 -23.01
N SER A 264 31.48 -9.34 -22.45
CA SER A 264 30.83 -10.35 -21.59
C SER A 264 30.52 -11.63 -22.35
N SER A 265 30.09 -11.56 -23.63
CA SER A 265 29.87 -12.75 -24.45
C SER A 265 31.17 -13.53 -24.69
N HIS A 266 32.27 -12.87 -25.04
CA HIS A 266 33.55 -13.52 -25.29
C HIS A 266 34.15 -14.15 -24.03
N VAL A 267 34.10 -13.44 -22.90
CA VAL A 267 34.58 -13.96 -21.61
C VAL A 267 33.72 -15.14 -21.17
N PHE A 268 32.39 -15.05 -21.28
CA PHE A 268 31.49 -16.13 -20.87
C PHE A 268 31.70 -17.41 -21.70
N TRP A 269 31.67 -17.30 -23.03
CA TRP A 269 31.79 -18.47 -23.91
C TRP A 269 33.22 -19.02 -23.92
N GLY A 270 34.24 -18.16 -23.89
CA GLY A 270 35.64 -18.56 -23.76
C GLY A 270 35.91 -19.33 -22.46
N TYR A 271 35.36 -18.87 -21.33
CA TYR A 271 35.45 -19.58 -20.06
C TYR A 271 34.86 -21.00 -20.15
N HIS A 272 33.63 -21.13 -20.66
CA HIS A 272 32.96 -22.43 -20.76
C HIS A 272 33.66 -23.36 -21.76
N GLN A 273 34.17 -22.83 -22.87
CA GLN A 273 34.90 -23.63 -23.86
C GLN A 273 36.16 -24.27 -23.27
N ILE A 274 36.90 -23.57 -22.41
CA ILE A 274 38.12 -24.08 -21.79
C ILE A 274 37.81 -25.09 -20.70
N PHE A 275 36.89 -24.76 -19.78
CA PHE A 275 36.67 -25.56 -18.57
C PHE A 275 35.75 -26.77 -18.79
N GLU A 276 35.08 -26.86 -19.93
CA GLU A 276 34.39 -28.10 -20.35
C GLU A 276 35.33 -29.13 -20.99
N LEU A 277 36.57 -28.76 -21.34
CA LEU A 277 37.57 -29.71 -21.83
C LEU A 277 38.08 -30.64 -20.71
N PRO A 278 38.50 -31.86 -21.06
CA PRO A 278 39.22 -32.76 -20.17
C PRO A 278 40.39 -32.05 -19.47
N LEU A 279 40.56 -32.28 -18.16
CA LEU A 279 41.56 -31.61 -17.31
C LEU A 279 42.97 -31.57 -17.94
N HIS A 280 43.41 -32.68 -18.55
CA HIS A 280 44.73 -32.81 -19.18
C HIS A 280 44.92 -31.93 -20.43
N LEU A 281 43.85 -31.47 -21.07
CA LEU A 281 43.90 -30.63 -22.27
C LEU A 281 43.85 -29.14 -21.96
N ARG A 282 43.37 -28.73 -20.78
CA ARG A 282 43.07 -27.32 -20.45
C ARG A 282 44.30 -26.42 -20.52
N LYS A 283 45.44 -26.86 -19.97
CA LYS A 283 46.71 -26.09 -19.97
C LYS A 283 47.30 -25.91 -21.37
N ASN A 284 47.00 -26.83 -22.29
CA ASN A 284 47.56 -26.85 -23.65
C ASN A 284 46.76 -26.01 -24.65
N GLN A 285 45.63 -25.42 -24.25
CA GLN A 285 44.83 -24.57 -25.13
C GLN A 285 45.41 -23.15 -25.23
N ASN A 286 45.24 -22.49 -26.38
CA ASN A 286 45.72 -21.11 -26.58
C ASN A 286 45.14 -20.12 -25.56
N LEU A 287 43.90 -20.34 -25.12
CA LEU A 287 43.24 -19.51 -24.13
C LEU A 287 43.83 -19.67 -22.71
N SER A 288 44.71 -20.65 -22.46
CA SER A 288 45.42 -20.78 -21.18
C SER A 288 46.40 -19.64 -20.91
N ARG A 289 46.68 -18.82 -21.93
CA ARG A 289 47.54 -17.63 -21.87
C ARG A 289 46.83 -16.39 -21.30
N LEU A 290 45.53 -16.45 -21.02
CA LEU A 290 44.79 -15.33 -20.44
C LEU A 290 45.19 -15.10 -18.98
N TRP A 291 45.25 -13.84 -18.55
CA TRP A 291 45.73 -13.45 -17.22
C TRP A 291 44.92 -14.06 -16.07
N TRP A 292 43.62 -14.25 -16.28
CA TRP A 292 42.71 -14.84 -15.30
C TRP A 292 42.70 -16.38 -15.30
N PHE A 293 43.39 -17.04 -16.25
CA PHE A 293 43.32 -18.50 -16.43
C PHE A 293 43.78 -19.26 -15.19
N ASN A 294 44.91 -18.87 -14.59
CA ASN A 294 45.47 -19.60 -13.45
C ASN A 294 44.51 -19.60 -12.24
N LEU A 295 43.85 -18.47 -12.00
CA LEU A 295 42.85 -18.33 -10.95
C LEU A 295 41.64 -19.23 -11.24
N ALA A 296 41.08 -19.15 -12.45
CA ALA A 296 39.94 -19.96 -12.87
C ALA A 296 40.27 -21.47 -12.88
N TYR A 297 41.49 -21.84 -13.25
CA TYR A 297 41.98 -23.22 -13.26
C TYR A 297 41.91 -23.85 -11.86
N TRP A 298 42.33 -23.12 -10.82
CA TRP A 298 42.27 -23.60 -9.44
C TRP A 298 40.83 -23.82 -8.96
N PHE A 299 39.92 -22.92 -9.32
CA PHE A 299 38.50 -23.05 -9.00
C PHE A 299 37.83 -24.25 -9.70
N GLU A 300 38.33 -24.65 -10.86
CA GLU A 300 37.75 -25.72 -11.71
C GLU A 300 38.45 -27.09 -11.56
N THR A 301 39.42 -27.24 -10.65
CA THR A 301 40.19 -28.50 -10.47
C THR A 301 39.32 -29.71 -10.14
N ASN A 302 38.25 -29.53 -9.36
CA ASN A 302 37.40 -30.62 -8.86
C ASN A 302 36.13 -30.82 -9.71
N VAL A 303 35.95 -30.05 -10.78
CA VAL A 303 34.75 -30.10 -11.61
C VAL A 303 34.89 -31.21 -12.67
N PRO A 304 33.90 -32.11 -12.81
CA PRO A 304 33.93 -33.15 -13.83
C PRO A 304 34.18 -32.58 -15.24
N SER A 305 34.89 -33.35 -16.07
CA SER A 305 35.12 -32.98 -17.46
C SER A 305 33.83 -33.08 -18.28
N GLY A 306 33.69 -32.23 -19.30
CA GLY A 306 32.50 -32.16 -20.15
C GLY A 306 31.45 -31.13 -19.70
N PRO A 307 30.40 -30.95 -20.52
CA PRO A 307 29.31 -30.04 -20.19
C PRO A 307 28.51 -30.55 -18.99
N ILE A 308 28.19 -29.66 -18.06
CA ILE A 308 27.31 -29.95 -16.93
C ILE A 308 25.93 -30.34 -17.46
N LYS A 309 25.38 -31.47 -16.98
CA LYS A 309 24.01 -31.88 -17.33
C LYS A 309 23.01 -30.96 -16.62
N ASN A 310 22.11 -30.36 -17.40
CA ASN A 310 21.06 -29.47 -16.92
C ASN A 310 19.92 -30.27 -16.26
N GLU A 311 20.19 -30.80 -15.07
CA GLU A 311 19.25 -31.53 -14.22
C GLU A 311 18.83 -30.64 -13.05
N TRP A 312 17.53 -30.60 -12.74
CA TRP A 312 16.99 -29.79 -11.65
C TRP A 312 16.63 -30.65 -10.44
N ASN A 313 16.91 -30.15 -9.24
CA ASN A 313 16.47 -30.72 -7.97
C ASN A 313 15.96 -29.62 -7.04
N TRP A 314 15.02 -29.97 -6.16
CA TRP A 314 14.56 -29.01 -5.17
C TRP A 314 15.65 -28.79 -4.11
N PRO A 315 16.00 -27.54 -3.78
CA PRO A 315 17.09 -27.27 -2.85
C PRO A 315 16.78 -27.64 -1.39
N PHE A 316 15.49 -27.81 -1.05
CA PHE A 316 15.00 -28.11 0.29
C PHE A 316 14.43 -29.53 0.37
N PHE A 317 15.29 -30.52 0.65
CA PHE A 317 14.91 -31.94 0.70
C PHE A 317 14.15 -32.38 1.98
N PHE A 318 13.60 -31.44 2.77
CA PHE A 318 12.95 -31.73 4.05
C PHE A 318 11.45 -31.42 4.11
N PHE A 319 10.87 -30.80 3.08
CA PHE A 319 9.44 -30.49 3.01
C PHE A 319 8.92 -30.85 1.61
N PHE A 320 7.90 -31.71 1.56
CA PHE A 320 7.13 -32.14 0.38
C PHE A 320 7.74 -33.19 -0.58
N ASN A 321 7.30 -34.43 -0.38
CA ASN A 321 7.44 -35.54 -1.32
C ASN A 321 6.15 -35.79 -2.14
N MET A 322 5.36 -34.74 -2.45
CA MET A 322 4.01 -34.93 -3.02
C MET A 322 3.59 -33.90 -4.09
N ILE A 323 4.54 -33.27 -4.80
CA ILE A 323 4.22 -32.34 -5.90
C ILE A 323 5.07 -32.68 -7.12
N SER A 324 4.44 -33.36 -8.08
CA SER A 324 5.02 -33.74 -9.38
C SER A 324 5.58 -32.53 -10.15
N CYS A 325 6.63 -32.75 -10.96
CA CYS A 325 7.34 -31.74 -11.76
C CYS A 325 6.46 -30.81 -12.62
N ILE A 326 5.19 -31.16 -12.87
CA ILE A 326 4.24 -30.37 -13.67
C ILE A 326 3.73 -29.13 -12.89
N LEU A 327 3.68 -29.19 -11.55
CA LEU A 327 3.35 -28.02 -10.74
C LEU A 327 4.51 -27.01 -10.69
N LEU A 328 5.76 -27.44 -10.87
CA LEU A 328 6.93 -26.56 -10.85
C LEU A 328 6.93 -25.55 -12.01
N GLU A 329 6.53 -25.97 -13.21
CA GLU A 329 6.42 -25.07 -14.38
C GLU A 329 5.36 -23.99 -14.15
N LYS A 330 4.22 -24.36 -13.57
CA LYS A 330 3.15 -23.41 -13.23
C LYS A 330 3.54 -22.50 -12.07
N CYS A 331 4.18 -23.04 -11.04
CA CYS A 331 4.65 -22.25 -9.89
C CYS A 331 5.76 -21.27 -10.29
N LEU A 332 6.69 -21.65 -11.19
CA LEU A 332 7.74 -20.75 -11.66
C LEU A 332 7.18 -19.62 -12.52
N LEU A 333 6.24 -19.93 -13.44
CA LEU A 333 5.55 -18.91 -14.22
C LEU A 333 4.72 -18.00 -13.32
N PHE A 334 4.03 -18.56 -12.31
CA PHE A 334 3.28 -17.80 -11.32
C PHE A 334 4.20 -16.92 -10.46
N PHE A 335 5.38 -17.41 -10.08
CA PHE A 335 6.36 -16.65 -9.30
C PHE A 335 7.02 -15.55 -10.14
N ILE A 336 7.28 -15.79 -11.44
CA ILE A 336 7.75 -14.77 -12.38
C ILE A 336 6.66 -13.73 -12.63
N CYS A 337 5.41 -14.15 -12.85
CA CYS A 337 4.27 -13.22 -12.94
C CYS A 337 4.05 -12.47 -11.62
N PHE A 338 4.25 -13.12 -10.47
CA PHE A 338 4.18 -12.50 -9.16
C PHE A 338 5.30 -11.50 -8.97
N ILE A 339 6.54 -11.77 -9.38
CA ILE A 339 7.65 -10.81 -9.31
C ILE A 339 7.49 -9.68 -10.33
N ILE A 340 7.01 -9.96 -11.54
CA ILE A 340 6.70 -8.91 -12.53
C ILE A 340 5.56 -8.03 -12.02
N ASN A 341 4.49 -8.61 -11.45
CA ASN A 341 3.44 -7.84 -10.78
C ASN A 341 4.01 -7.11 -9.57
N TYR A 342 4.80 -7.75 -8.70
CA TYR A 342 5.35 -7.13 -7.50
C TYR A 342 6.34 -6.00 -7.83
N CYS A 343 7.13 -6.13 -8.89
CA CYS A 343 8.02 -5.08 -9.40
C CYS A 343 7.29 -4.00 -10.20
N LEU A 344 6.12 -4.28 -10.80
CA LEU A 344 5.27 -3.27 -11.44
C LEU A 344 4.31 -2.58 -10.44
N ILE A 345 4.01 -3.23 -9.31
CA ILE A 345 3.08 -2.75 -8.27
C ILE A 345 3.83 -1.92 -7.20
N ASN A 346 5.14 -2.09 -7.03
CA ASN A 346 5.92 -1.42 -5.97
C ASN A 346 6.53 -0.04 -6.30
N ASN A 347 5.88 0.76 -7.16
CA ASN A 347 6.12 2.22 -7.22
C ASN A 347 4.84 3.07 -7.09
N ASN A 348 3.72 2.47 -6.65
CA ASN A 348 2.49 3.23 -6.38
C ASN A 348 2.61 3.98 -5.04
N ILE A 349 3.22 5.15 -5.09
CA ILE A 349 2.91 6.21 -4.12
C ILE A 349 1.46 6.60 -4.41
N MET A 350 0.56 6.28 -3.49
CA MET A 350 -0.83 6.75 -3.59
C MET A 350 -0.79 8.28 -3.59
N VAL A 351 -1.29 8.89 -4.65
CA VAL A 351 -1.27 10.36 -4.79
C VAL A 351 -2.48 10.92 -4.06
N THR A 352 -2.26 11.86 -3.15
CA THR A 352 -3.34 12.62 -2.50
C THR A 352 -3.52 13.97 -3.19
N TYR A 353 -4.61 14.12 -3.94
CA TYR A 353 -4.98 15.38 -4.57
C TYR A 353 -5.55 16.35 -3.54
N PHE A 354 -5.09 17.59 -3.56
CA PHE A 354 -5.55 18.63 -2.65
C PHE A 354 -6.00 19.87 -3.42
N CYS A 355 -7.20 20.36 -3.16
CA CYS A 355 -7.70 21.59 -3.78
C CYS A 355 -8.28 22.54 -2.73
N THR A 356 -7.94 23.82 -2.88
CA THR A 356 -8.43 24.90 -2.03
C THR A 356 -8.26 26.24 -2.77
N SER A 357 -8.80 27.33 -2.23
CA SER A 357 -8.72 28.66 -2.86
C SER A 357 -8.76 29.82 -1.86
N PRO A 358 -7.82 30.78 -1.94
CA PRO A 358 -7.84 31.98 -1.10
C PRO A 358 -9.10 32.83 -1.22
N LEU A 359 -9.85 32.73 -2.34
CA LEU A 359 -11.12 33.44 -2.53
C LEU A 359 -12.12 33.12 -1.41
N MET A 360 -12.16 31.85 -0.97
CA MET A 360 -13.09 31.38 0.05
C MET A 360 -12.84 32.03 1.42
N LEU A 361 -11.69 32.67 1.66
CA LEU A 361 -11.42 33.43 2.89
C LEU A 361 -12.19 34.76 2.96
N LYS A 362 -12.76 35.22 1.85
CA LYS A 362 -13.56 36.46 1.81
C LYS A 362 -14.96 36.32 2.41
N HIS A 363 -15.48 35.09 2.49
CA HIS A 363 -16.79 34.84 3.09
C HIS A 363 -16.71 34.99 4.63
N ARG A 364 -17.01 36.15 5.18
CA ARG A 364 -16.91 36.39 6.63
C ARG A 364 -18.19 37.04 7.12
N ASN A 365 -18.69 36.61 8.28
CA ASN A 365 -19.82 37.28 8.89
C ASN A 365 -19.42 38.70 9.35
N VAL A 366 -20.05 39.72 8.77
CA VAL A 366 -19.76 41.14 9.04
C VAL A 366 -20.57 41.72 10.20
N TRP A 367 -21.62 41.03 10.65
CA TRP A 367 -22.52 41.47 11.72
C TRP A 367 -22.48 40.61 12.99
N ASP A 368 -21.74 39.50 12.97
CA ASP A 368 -21.38 38.69 14.13
C ASP A 368 -19.91 38.25 14.04
N HIS A 369 -19.02 38.96 14.75
CA HIS A 369 -17.58 38.69 14.73
C HIS A 369 -17.18 37.41 15.46
N TYR A 370 -18.07 36.81 16.25
CA TYR A 370 -17.82 35.58 16.99
C TYR A 370 -18.44 34.35 16.33
N HIS A 371 -18.96 34.51 15.11
CA HIS A 371 -19.58 33.44 14.36
C HIS A 371 -18.60 32.26 14.17
N VAL A 372 -19.06 31.06 14.53
CA VAL A 372 -18.24 29.85 14.54
C VAL A 372 -17.77 29.44 13.14
N GLU A 373 -18.61 29.64 12.11
CA GLU A 373 -18.21 29.48 10.72
C GLU A 373 -17.47 30.73 10.23
N SER A 374 -16.14 30.67 10.17
CA SER A 374 -15.26 31.80 9.91
C SER A 374 -14.07 31.44 8.99
N PRO A 375 -13.45 32.41 8.31
CA PRO A 375 -12.25 32.19 7.49
C PRO A 375 -11.10 31.52 8.24
N GLU A 376 -10.98 31.79 9.54
CA GLU A 376 -9.95 31.25 10.44
C GLU A 376 -9.92 29.71 10.43
N ARG A 377 -11.08 29.06 10.20
CA ARG A 377 -11.18 27.59 10.06
C ARG A 377 -10.27 27.06 8.96
N MET A 378 -10.34 27.69 7.80
CA MET A 378 -9.54 27.31 6.63
C MET A 378 -8.08 27.77 6.76
N GLU A 379 -7.86 28.98 7.31
CA GLU A 379 -6.50 29.49 7.54
C GLU A 379 -5.70 28.63 8.51
N ALA A 380 -6.31 28.15 9.59
CA ALA A 380 -5.64 27.32 10.58
C ALA A 380 -5.15 25.98 10.00
N VAL A 381 -5.98 25.31 9.18
CA VAL A 381 -5.56 24.09 8.47
C VAL A 381 -4.45 24.39 7.47
N LEU A 382 -4.57 25.47 6.68
CA LEU A 382 -3.52 25.87 5.74
C LEU A 382 -2.18 26.21 6.41
N ASN A 383 -2.23 26.88 7.55
CA ASN A 383 -1.05 27.23 8.33
C ASN A 383 -0.40 25.99 8.93
N MET A 384 -1.21 25.07 9.48
CA MET A 384 -0.76 23.76 9.97
C MET A 384 -0.04 22.99 8.85
N LEU A 385 -0.62 22.92 7.66
CA LEU A 385 -0.03 22.21 6.52
C LEU A 385 1.34 22.76 6.15
N LYS A 386 1.50 24.09 6.13
CA LYS A 386 2.77 24.76 5.86
C LYS A 386 3.79 24.55 6.99
N SER A 387 3.38 24.70 8.25
CA SER A 387 4.29 24.58 9.40
C SER A 387 4.86 23.17 9.53
N GLU A 388 4.06 22.16 9.20
CA GLU A 388 4.42 20.74 9.25
C GLU A 388 4.99 20.22 7.92
N LYS A 389 5.11 21.09 6.90
CA LYS A 389 5.56 20.77 5.53
C LYS A 389 4.75 19.67 4.82
N LEU A 390 3.50 19.48 5.23
CA LEU A 390 2.59 18.51 4.62
C LEU A 390 2.06 18.97 3.27
N ASP A 391 2.02 20.29 3.04
CA ASP A 391 1.68 20.91 1.76
C ASP A 391 2.59 20.45 0.60
N THR A 392 3.85 20.09 0.90
CA THR A 392 4.81 19.56 -0.09
C THR A 392 4.59 18.08 -0.44
N LYS A 393 3.88 17.34 0.41
CA LYS A 393 3.52 15.93 0.19
C LYS A 393 2.17 15.76 -0.53
N LEU A 394 1.36 16.82 -0.59
CA LEU A 394 0.07 16.86 -1.28
C LEU A 394 0.24 17.29 -2.73
N TYR A 395 -0.50 16.65 -3.65
CA TYR A 395 -0.54 17.08 -5.04
C TYR A 395 -1.58 18.20 -5.20
N GLN A 396 -1.11 19.45 -5.10
CA GLN A 396 -2.00 20.62 -5.19
C GLN A 396 -2.52 20.81 -6.61
N ILE A 397 -3.84 20.90 -6.76
CA ILE A 397 -4.52 21.14 -8.04
C ILE A 397 -5.32 22.44 -8.02
N SER A 398 -5.44 23.07 -9.19
CA SER A 398 -6.33 24.21 -9.36
C SER A 398 -7.80 23.76 -9.48
N HIS A 399 -8.71 24.62 -9.04
CA HIS A 399 -10.15 24.41 -9.22
C HIS A 399 -10.49 24.46 -10.71
N VAL A 400 -11.44 23.61 -11.14
CA VAL A 400 -11.97 23.56 -12.50
C VAL A 400 -13.34 24.24 -12.48
N PRO A 401 -13.60 25.22 -13.37
CA PRO A 401 -14.88 25.88 -13.41
C PRO A 401 -16.05 24.91 -13.58
N ILE A 402 -17.09 25.09 -12.78
CA ILE A 402 -18.33 24.31 -12.85
C ILE A 402 -19.45 25.13 -13.50
N SER A 403 -20.27 24.50 -14.33
CA SER A 403 -21.38 25.21 -14.98
C SER A 403 -22.57 25.34 -14.02
N LYS A 404 -23.38 26.40 -14.17
CA LYS A 404 -24.67 26.51 -13.45
C LYS A 404 -25.57 25.30 -13.67
N ASN A 405 -25.51 24.67 -14.85
CA ASN A 405 -26.26 23.45 -15.16
C ASN A 405 -25.82 22.24 -14.32
N ASP A 406 -24.56 22.20 -13.90
CA ASP A 406 -24.08 21.14 -13.01
C ASP A 406 -24.53 21.39 -11.56
N ILE A 407 -24.53 22.64 -11.10
CA ILE A 407 -25.14 23.01 -9.82
C ILE A 407 -26.65 22.72 -9.84
N ALA A 408 -27.27 22.91 -11.02
CA ALA A 408 -28.68 22.64 -11.26
C ALA A 408 -29.07 21.15 -11.22
N LEU A 409 -28.10 20.23 -11.02
CA LEU A 409 -28.38 18.84 -10.69
C LEU A 409 -29.02 18.68 -9.29
N VAL A 410 -28.80 19.66 -8.41
CA VAL A 410 -29.31 19.66 -7.03
C VAL A 410 -30.21 20.85 -6.74
N HIS A 411 -29.84 22.05 -7.19
CA HIS A 411 -30.56 23.29 -6.86
C HIS A 411 -31.32 23.83 -8.08
N PRO A 412 -32.52 24.41 -7.95
CA PRO A 412 -33.23 24.97 -9.08
C PRO A 412 -32.48 26.18 -9.64
N MET A 413 -32.47 26.35 -10.97
CA MET A 413 -31.78 27.46 -11.63
C MET A 413 -32.24 28.83 -11.10
N THR A 414 -33.52 28.94 -10.74
CA THR A 414 -34.10 30.16 -10.14
C THR A 414 -33.45 30.53 -8.81
N TYR A 415 -33.04 29.56 -7.99
CA TYR A 415 -32.32 29.81 -6.75
C TYR A 415 -30.88 30.26 -7.02
N ILE A 416 -30.18 29.58 -7.95
CA ILE A 416 -28.82 29.93 -8.34
C ILE A 416 -28.76 31.39 -8.84
N ASP A 417 -29.68 31.76 -9.73
CA ASP A 417 -29.78 33.12 -10.27
C ASP A 417 -30.19 34.14 -9.19
N LYS A 418 -31.08 33.75 -8.25
CA LYS A 418 -31.47 34.61 -7.12
C LYS A 418 -30.29 34.90 -6.20
N LEU A 419 -29.51 33.88 -5.81
CA LEU A 419 -28.32 34.04 -4.99
C LEU A 419 -27.27 34.91 -5.68
N GLU A 420 -26.99 34.64 -6.96
CA GLU A 420 -26.04 35.45 -7.72
C GLU A 420 -26.46 36.91 -7.74
N LYS A 421 -27.71 37.19 -8.12
CA LYS A 421 -28.23 38.56 -8.19
C LYS A 421 -28.17 39.24 -6.82
N LEU A 422 -28.58 38.55 -5.77
CA LEU A 422 -28.59 39.09 -4.41
C LEU A 422 -27.18 39.45 -3.93
N CYS A 423 -26.19 38.59 -4.13
CA CYS A 423 -24.79 38.87 -3.78
C CYS A 423 -24.15 39.98 -4.63
N ARG A 424 -24.55 40.10 -5.90
CA ARG A 424 -23.97 41.09 -6.83
C ARG A 424 -24.58 42.49 -6.66
N ASP A 425 -25.90 42.56 -6.49
CA ASP A 425 -26.67 43.81 -6.56
C ASP A 425 -27.25 44.26 -5.22
N GLY A 426 -27.37 43.36 -4.23
CA GLY A 426 -28.00 43.64 -2.93
C GLY A 426 -27.09 44.42 -1.98
N SER A 427 -27.70 45.23 -1.11
CA SER A 427 -26.99 45.83 0.03
C SER A 427 -26.81 44.84 1.18
N ASP A 428 -25.95 45.16 2.15
CA ASP A 428 -25.77 44.34 3.36
C ASP A 428 -27.12 44.11 4.08
N GLU A 429 -28.04 45.09 4.05
CA GLU A 429 -29.40 44.93 4.60
C GLU A 429 -30.25 43.95 3.80
N ASP A 430 -30.16 43.93 2.46
CA ASP A 430 -30.86 42.97 1.62
C ASP A 430 -30.37 41.53 1.89
N LEU A 431 -29.06 41.38 2.08
CA LEU A 431 -28.42 40.11 2.44
C LEU A 431 -28.87 39.62 3.82
N GLU A 432 -28.87 40.51 4.81
CA GLU A 432 -29.32 40.19 6.18
C GLU A 432 -30.81 39.83 6.20
N GLU A 433 -31.65 40.54 5.45
CA GLU A 433 -33.09 40.24 5.37
C GLU A 433 -33.36 38.85 4.77
N PHE A 434 -32.64 38.48 3.70
CA PHE A 434 -32.70 37.12 3.15
C PHE A 434 -32.28 36.06 4.18
N CYS A 435 -31.30 36.36 5.03
CA CYS A 435 -30.84 35.43 6.06
C CYS A 435 -31.87 35.25 7.19
N LYS A 436 -32.64 36.29 7.56
CA LYS A 436 -33.66 36.19 8.62
C LYS A 436 -34.77 35.18 8.33
N GLU A 437 -35.07 34.91 7.06
CA GLU A 437 -36.10 33.95 6.67
C GLU A 437 -35.60 32.50 6.68
N ARG A 438 -34.33 32.28 7.02
CA ARG A 438 -33.64 30.99 6.89
C ARG A 438 -32.89 30.64 8.15
N ASP A 439 -32.68 29.35 8.33
CA ASP A 439 -32.09 28.83 9.56
C ASP A 439 -30.56 28.78 9.47
N SER A 440 -29.90 29.45 10.43
CA SER A 440 -28.45 29.45 10.64
C SER A 440 -27.61 29.76 9.40
N ILE A 441 -27.86 30.90 8.73
CA ILE A 441 -27.04 31.38 7.62
C ILE A 441 -26.65 32.86 7.77
N TYR A 442 -25.54 33.25 7.15
CA TYR A 442 -25.14 34.64 6.97
C TYR A 442 -24.61 34.83 5.55
N MET A 443 -24.72 36.05 5.00
CA MET A 443 -24.29 36.34 3.63
C MET A 443 -23.46 37.62 3.57
N VAL A 444 -22.56 37.66 2.58
CA VAL A 444 -21.81 38.84 2.12
C VAL A 444 -21.82 38.87 0.59
N ASN A 445 -21.37 39.98 -0.01
CA ASN A 445 -21.31 40.11 -1.46
C ASN A 445 -20.47 39.01 -2.15
N GLU A 446 -19.45 38.49 -1.48
CA GLU A 446 -18.63 37.38 -1.99
C GLU A 446 -19.22 35.98 -1.76
N THR A 447 -20.35 35.82 -1.05
CA THR A 447 -20.91 34.50 -0.69
C THR A 447 -21.12 33.62 -1.93
N TYR A 448 -21.75 34.15 -2.98
CA TYR A 448 -21.99 33.38 -4.21
C TYR A 448 -20.69 32.91 -4.85
N ASP A 449 -19.69 33.79 -5.01
CA ASP A 449 -18.39 33.45 -5.60
C ASP A 449 -17.63 32.42 -4.77
N CYS A 450 -17.69 32.52 -3.44
CA CYS A 450 -17.08 31.55 -2.53
C CYS A 450 -17.80 30.20 -2.59
N ALA A 451 -19.13 30.18 -2.65
CA ALA A 451 -19.93 28.96 -2.76
C ALA A 451 -19.67 28.24 -4.10
N ILE A 452 -19.60 28.96 -5.22
CA ILE A 452 -19.20 28.39 -6.51
C ILE A 452 -17.79 27.78 -6.40
N ARG A 453 -16.85 28.53 -5.82
CA ARG A 453 -15.47 28.06 -5.65
C ARG A 453 -15.36 26.81 -4.79
N ALA A 454 -16.16 26.69 -3.73
CA ALA A 454 -16.21 25.50 -2.89
C ALA A 454 -16.62 24.27 -3.72
N VAL A 455 -17.68 24.40 -4.53
CA VAL A 455 -18.12 23.34 -5.45
C VAL A 455 -17.03 23.00 -6.48
N GLU A 456 -16.38 24.01 -7.09
CA GLU A 456 -15.30 23.81 -8.06
C GLU A 456 -14.10 23.05 -7.47
N CYS A 457 -13.69 23.38 -6.25
CA CYS A 457 -12.61 22.68 -5.54
C CYS A 457 -13.00 21.23 -5.24
N CYS A 458 -14.23 20.99 -4.74
CA CYS A 458 -14.74 19.65 -4.45
C CYS A 458 -14.80 18.78 -5.71
N TRP A 459 -15.31 19.35 -6.81
CA TRP A 459 -15.38 18.65 -8.09
C TRP A 459 -13.99 18.38 -8.66
N SER A 460 -13.06 19.33 -8.58
CA SER A 460 -11.68 19.14 -9.05
C SER A 460 -10.99 17.93 -8.42
N VAL A 461 -11.11 17.76 -7.10
CA VAL A 461 -10.52 16.62 -6.40
C VAL A 461 -11.23 15.33 -6.78
N THR A 462 -12.58 15.35 -6.82
CA THR A 462 -13.39 14.20 -7.26
C THR A 462 -13.00 13.74 -8.67
N LYS A 463 -12.91 14.68 -9.61
CA LYS A 463 -12.50 14.44 -10.99
C LYS A 463 -11.11 13.84 -11.06
N ALA A 464 -10.13 14.42 -10.36
CA ALA A 464 -8.75 13.94 -10.37
C ALA A 464 -8.64 12.49 -9.86
N VAL A 465 -9.39 12.13 -8.82
CA VAL A 465 -9.40 10.77 -8.27
C VAL A 465 -10.08 9.76 -9.20
N LEU A 466 -11.17 10.16 -9.88
CA LEU A 466 -11.83 9.32 -10.88
C LEU A 466 -10.96 9.08 -12.13
N GLU A 467 -10.13 10.05 -12.52
CA GLU A 467 -9.26 9.96 -13.70
C GLU A 467 -7.92 9.25 -13.44
N ASN A 468 -7.52 9.07 -12.18
CA ASN A 468 -6.22 8.51 -11.82
C ASN A 468 -6.35 7.36 -10.82
N SER A 469 -6.01 6.14 -11.25
CA SER A 469 -5.96 4.96 -10.37
C SER A 469 -4.94 5.14 -9.23
N ASN A 470 -5.19 4.52 -8.07
CA ASN A 470 -4.33 4.61 -6.88
C ASN A 470 -4.15 6.04 -6.35
N SER A 471 -5.25 6.79 -6.30
CA SER A 471 -5.26 8.13 -5.73
C SER A 471 -6.43 8.31 -4.77
N ASN A 472 -6.30 9.30 -3.89
CA ASN A 472 -7.36 9.78 -3.02
C ASN A 472 -7.31 11.31 -3.03
N GLY A 473 -8.22 11.98 -2.33
CA GLY A 473 -8.15 13.43 -2.28
C GLY A 473 -8.90 14.11 -1.15
N PHE A 474 -8.53 15.36 -0.91
CA PHE A 474 -9.08 16.22 0.13
C PHE A 474 -9.34 17.62 -0.42
N ALA A 475 -10.57 18.12 -0.31
CA ALA A 475 -10.93 19.48 -0.66
C ALA A 475 -11.14 20.32 0.62
N LEU A 476 -10.25 21.29 0.85
CA LEU A 476 -10.38 22.24 1.95
C LEU A 476 -11.18 23.45 1.46
N VAL A 477 -12.47 23.49 1.78
CA VAL A 477 -13.42 24.45 1.21
C VAL A 477 -14.25 25.17 2.26
N ARG A 478 -14.79 26.33 1.89
CA ARG A 478 -15.87 27.00 2.59
C ARG A 478 -16.61 27.97 1.65
N PRO A 479 -17.92 28.18 1.79
CA PRO A 479 -18.82 27.61 2.80
C PRO A 479 -18.98 26.08 2.71
N PRO A 480 -19.40 25.40 3.80
CA PRO A 480 -19.78 23.99 3.77
C PRO A 480 -21.00 23.75 2.87
N GLY A 481 -21.42 22.49 2.70
CA GLY A 481 -22.44 22.10 1.73
C GLY A 481 -23.57 21.20 2.22
N HIS A 482 -23.34 20.25 3.13
CA HIS A 482 -24.28 19.13 3.36
C HIS A 482 -25.68 19.49 3.88
N HIS A 483 -25.91 20.71 4.37
CA HIS A 483 -27.23 21.19 4.79
C HIS A 483 -28.04 21.88 3.69
N ALA A 484 -27.42 22.32 2.60
CA ALA A 484 -28.12 23.02 1.52
C ALA A 484 -28.93 22.03 0.66
N TYR A 485 -30.13 22.43 0.25
CA TYR A 485 -30.97 21.65 -0.67
C TYR A 485 -31.98 22.56 -1.38
N ASP A 486 -32.46 22.13 -2.55
CA ASP A 486 -33.48 22.84 -3.34
C ASP A 486 -33.20 24.36 -3.41
N ASP A 487 -34.12 25.22 -2.99
CA ASP A 487 -33.94 26.68 -2.88
C ASP A 487 -33.65 27.18 -1.45
N ASN A 488 -33.23 26.26 -0.56
CA ASN A 488 -33.00 26.49 0.86
C ASN A 488 -31.51 26.42 1.24
N PRO A 489 -30.83 27.58 1.38
CA PRO A 489 -29.59 27.66 2.11
C PRO A 489 -29.86 27.46 3.60
N ASN A 490 -29.03 26.67 4.27
CA ASN A 490 -29.27 26.21 5.63
C ASN A 490 -27.95 25.85 6.31
N GLY A 491 -27.81 26.05 7.62
CA GLY A 491 -26.63 25.60 8.38
C GLY A 491 -25.30 26.01 7.76
N PHE A 492 -25.13 27.29 7.45
CA PHE A 492 -23.97 27.87 6.77
C PHE A 492 -23.72 27.40 5.32
N CYS A 493 -24.56 26.52 4.78
CA CYS A 493 -24.42 25.93 3.45
C CYS A 493 -25.29 26.66 2.42
N PHE A 494 -24.72 26.91 1.23
CA PHE A 494 -25.43 27.56 0.10
C PHE A 494 -25.68 26.63 -1.07
N PHE A 495 -24.69 25.81 -1.42
CA PHE A 495 -24.80 24.74 -2.42
C PHE A 495 -24.34 23.43 -1.80
N ASN A 496 -25.02 22.34 -2.13
CA ASN A 496 -24.67 21.03 -1.62
C ASN A 496 -23.47 20.45 -2.39
N ASN A 497 -22.27 20.81 -1.93
CA ASN A 497 -21.00 20.43 -2.54
C ASN A 497 -20.94 18.93 -2.88
N ILE A 498 -21.29 18.08 -1.90
CA ILE A 498 -21.16 16.63 -2.02
C ILE A 498 -22.23 16.01 -2.93
N ALA A 499 -23.49 16.45 -2.84
CA ALA A 499 -24.56 15.95 -3.70
C ALA A 499 -24.34 16.36 -5.16
N ILE A 500 -23.83 17.57 -5.42
CA ILE A 500 -23.45 18.01 -6.77
C ILE A 500 -22.33 17.12 -7.31
N CYS A 501 -21.29 16.85 -6.52
CA CYS A 501 -20.18 15.97 -6.93
C CYS A 501 -20.68 14.54 -7.23
N ALA A 502 -21.55 13.97 -6.37
CA ALA A 502 -22.10 12.64 -6.56
C ALA A 502 -22.94 12.51 -7.84
N LYS A 503 -23.88 13.44 -8.06
CA LYS A 503 -24.73 13.44 -9.27
C LYS A 503 -23.91 13.69 -10.53
N LYS A 504 -22.93 14.59 -10.47
CA LYS A 504 -22.06 14.89 -11.61
C LYS A 504 -21.13 13.71 -11.93
N ALA A 505 -20.61 13.00 -10.93
CA ALA A 505 -19.80 11.80 -11.15
C ALA A 505 -20.57 10.71 -11.92
N ILE A 506 -21.81 10.41 -11.51
CA ILE A 506 -22.69 9.47 -12.24
C ILE A 506 -23.00 9.95 -13.65
N LYS A 507 -23.23 11.25 -13.83
CA LYS A 507 -23.57 11.84 -15.13
C LYS A 507 -22.39 11.84 -16.12
N ASP A 508 -21.19 12.16 -15.66
CA ASP A 508 -20.04 12.42 -16.53
C ASP A 508 -19.13 11.19 -16.73
N TYR A 509 -19.22 10.16 -15.88
CA TYR A 509 -18.36 8.97 -15.95
C TYR A 509 -19.18 7.67 -16.00
N ASP A 510 -19.26 7.05 -17.19
CA ASP A 510 -20.01 5.79 -17.42
C ASP A 510 -19.60 4.61 -16.52
N HIS A 511 -18.38 4.64 -15.98
CA HIS A 511 -17.86 3.61 -15.09
C HIS A 511 -18.26 3.82 -13.61
N VAL A 512 -18.77 5.00 -13.24
CA VAL A 512 -19.27 5.29 -11.90
C VAL A 512 -20.77 5.04 -11.87
N LYS A 513 -21.16 3.86 -11.41
CA LYS A 513 -22.57 3.43 -11.35
C LYS A 513 -23.17 3.58 -9.96
N LYS A 514 -22.35 3.56 -8.91
CA LYS A 514 -22.77 3.68 -7.52
C LYS A 514 -21.86 4.61 -6.74
N VAL A 515 -22.45 5.63 -6.10
CA VAL A 515 -21.73 6.55 -5.23
C VAL A 515 -22.22 6.36 -3.80
N LEU A 516 -21.30 6.16 -2.86
CA LEU A 516 -21.60 6.18 -1.44
C LEU A 516 -21.10 7.49 -0.84
N ILE A 517 -22.00 8.19 -0.16
CA ILE A 517 -21.67 9.33 0.68
C ILE A 517 -21.69 8.85 2.12
N ILE A 518 -20.62 9.13 2.87
CA ILE A 518 -20.59 8.94 4.31
C ILE A 518 -20.40 10.33 4.92
N ASP A 519 -21.35 10.75 5.71
CA ASP A 519 -21.33 12.01 6.43
C ASP A 519 -21.04 11.72 7.91
N TRP A 520 -19.88 12.18 8.36
CA TRP A 520 -19.43 12.03 9.75
C TRP A 520 -19.30 13.37 10.47
N ASP A 521 -19.74 14.45 9.83
CA ASP A 521 -20.01 15.71 10.53
C ASP A 521 -21.03 15.45 11.64
N ILE A 522 -20.91 16.15 12.77
CA ILE A 522 -21.77 15.87 13.92
C ILE A 522 -23.23 16.24 13.66
N HIS A 523 -23.52 17.08 12.66
CA HIS A 523 -24.86 17.48 12.27
C HIS A 523 -25.42 16.55 11.21
N ALA A 524 -26.74 16.33 11.23
CA ALA A 524 -27.38 15.53 10.19
C ALA A 524 -27.18 16.20 8.83
N GLY A 525 -26.77 15.45 7.80
CA GLY A 525 -26.68 15.93 6.41
C GLY A 525 -28.04 15.98 5.73
N GLN A 526 -29.02 16.65 6.33
CA GLN A 526 -30.42 16.71 5.85
C GLN A 526 -30.52 17.26 4.42
N GLY A 527 -29.70 18.26 4.07
CA GLY A 527 -29.70 18.79 2.72
C GLY A 527 -29.27 17.74 1.69
N THR A 528 -28.28 16.92 2.03
CA THR A 528 -27.84 15.79 1.23
C THR A 528 -28.91 14.71 1.15
N GLN A 529 -29.59 14.39 2.26
CA GLN A 529 -30.75 13.47 2.30
C GLN A 529 -31.87 13.94 1.36
N PHE A 530 -32.23 15.23 1.37
CA PHE A 530 -33.28 15.79 0.52
C PHE A 530 -32.87 15.89 -0.96
N SER A 531 -31.57 16.01 -1.22
CA SER A 531 -31.01 16.09 -2.57
C SER A 531 -30.91 14.73 -3.27
N ILE A 532 -30.76 13.65 -2.50
CA ILE A 532 -30.65 12.26 -3.00
C ILE A 532 -32.01 11.59 -2.87
N LYS A 533 -32.83 11.78 -3.89
CA LYS A 533 -34.21 11.31 -3.92
C LYS A 533 -34.23 9.81 -4.21
N ASP A 534 -35.36 9.13 -3.95
CA ASP A 534 -35.54 7.73 -4.36
C ASP A 534 -35.32 7.50 -5.87
N SER A 535 -35.48 8.55 -6.69
CA SER A 535 -35.17 8.55 -8.12
C SER A 535 -33.67 8.53 -8.46
N ASP A 536 -32.80 8.67 -7.46
CA ASP A 536 -31.35 8.56 -7.56
C ASP A 536 -30.85 7.22 -6.95
N PRO A 537 -31.34 6.03 -7.37
CA PRO A 537 -31.14 4.74 -6.66
C PRO A 537 -29.68 4.31 -6.54
N ASN A 538 -28.80 4.96 -7.29
CA ASN A 538 -27.38 4.70 -7.39
C ASN A 538 -26.53 5.54 -6.43
N ILE A 539 -27.13 6.48 -5.69
CA ILE A 539 -26.45 7.27 -4.68
C ILE A 539 -27.03 6.88 -3.33
N GLN A 540 -26.18 6.55 -2.36
CA GLN A 540 -26.58 6.23 -0.99
C GLN A 540 -25.86 7.16 -0.01
N LEU A 541 -26.55 7.57 1.05
CA LEU A 541 -26.02 8.38 2.14
C LEU A 541 -26.05 7.58 3.45
N ILE A 542 -24.94 7.58 4.18
CA ILE A 542 -24.91 7.22 5.61
C ILE A 542 -24.55 8.48 6.38
N SER A 543 -25.39 8.93 7.32
CA SER A 543 -25.10 10.11 8.14
C SER A 543 -25.06 9.74 9.62
N ILE A 544 -23.93 10.00 10.29
CA ILE A 544 -23.72 9.79 11.72
C ILE A 544 -23.77 11.15 12.41
N HIS A 545 -24.76 11.39 13.25
CA HIS A 545 -24.97 12.74 13.77
C HIS A 545 -25.56 12.74 15.18
N ARG A 546 -25.24 13.77 15.96
CA ARG A 546 -25.92 14.06 17.22
C ARG A 546 -27.40 14.33 16.96
N TYR A 547 -28.23 13.70 17.76
CA TYR A 547 -29.68 13.76 17.60
C TYR A 547 -30.38 14.11 18.91
N GLU A 548 -29.97 13.48 20.02
CA GLU A 548 -30.59 13.66 21.35
C GLU A 548 -32.12 13.57 21.30
N ASN A 549 -32.62 12.54 20.61
CA ASN A 549 -34.05 12.28 20.35
C ASN A 549 -34.77 13.43 19.62
N GLY A 550 -34.06 14.20 18.80
CA GLY A 550 -34.59 15.35 18.04
C GLY A 550 -34.38 16.70 18.72
N LYS A 551 -33.74 16.73 19.91
CA LYS A 551 -33.44 17.98 20.63
C LYS A 551 -32.26 18.75 20.06
N TYR A 552 -31.38 18.08 19.30
CA TYR A 552 -30.24 18.72 18.67
C TYR A 552 -30.57 19.22 17.27
N TRP A 553 -29.96 20.34 16.86
CA TRP A 553 -30.18 20.93 15.54
C TRP A 553 -29.78 19.92 14.44
N PRO A 554 -30.55 19.76 13.36
CA PRO A 554 -31.64 20.61 12.86
C PRO A 554 -33.06 20.28 13.38
N HIS A 555 -33.21 19.49 14.44
CA HIS A 555 -34.51 19.15 15.05
C HIS A 555 -35.50 18.44 14.10
N LEU A 556 -35.01 17.50 13.30
CA LEU A 556 -35.80 16.82 12.26
C LEU A 556 -36.19 15.40 12.66
N VAL A 557 -37.45 15.02 12.46
CA VAL A 557 -37.90 13.63 12.72
C VAL A 557 -37.21 12.69 11.75
N GLU A 558 -37.06 13.12 10.50
CA GLU A 558 -36.47 12.40 9.39
C GLU A 558 -34.96 12.20 9.50
N SER A 559 -34.30 12.78 10.52
CA SER A 559 -32.92 12.46 10.90
C SER A 559 -32.85 11.23 11.82
N ASN A 560 -33.98 10.72 12.32
CA ASN A 560 -33.98 9.46 13.07
C ASN A 560 -33.78 8.25 12.13
N PHE A 561 -33.32 7.13 12.68
CA PHE A 561 -32.99 5.90 11.93
C PHE A 561 -34.20 5.29 11.21
N ASP A 562 -35.37 5.27 11.84
CA ASP A 562 -36.59 4.60 11.35
C ASP A 562 -37.56 5.54 10.63
N LYS A 563 -37.21 6.82 10.48
CA LYS A 563 -38.06 7.88 9.92
C LYS A 563 -37.48 8.59 8.70
N SER A 564 -36.39 8.06 8.11
CA SER A 564 -35.76 8.71 6.96
C SER A 564 -36.75 8.89 5.81
N PHE A 565 -36.69 10.07 5.19
CA PHE A 565 -37.55 10.47 4.07
C PHE A 565 -37.18 9.75 2.76
N SER A 566 -35.95 9.24 2.64
CA SER A 566 -35.42 8.62 1.44
C SER A 566 -34.96 7.19 1.74
N SER A 567 -35.32 6.25 0.87
CA SER A 567 -34.80 4.88 0.94
C SER A 567 -33.30 4.79 0.64
N ASN A 568 -32.73 5.88 0.11
CA ASN A 568 -31.30 6.02 -0.19
C ASN A 568 -30.49 6.57 0.99
N THR A 569 -31.09 6.74 2.17
CA THR A 569 -30.40 7.28 3.35
C THR A 569 -30.48 6.34 4.55
N LEU A 570 -29.33 6.16 5.21
CA LEU A 570 -29.19 5.47 6.48
C LEU A 570 -28.70 6.47 7.54
N ASN A 571 -29.63 6.93 8.37
CA ASN A 571 -29.29 7.81 9.49
C ASN A 571 -28.84 6.99 10.70
N ILE A 572 -27.81 7.45 11.39
CA ILE A 572 -27.27 6.87 12.62
C ILE A 572 -27.32 7.97 13.70
N PRO A 573 -28.48 8.14 14.37
CA PRO A 573 -28.67 9.18 15.37
C PRO A 573 -27.95 8.85 16.67
N LEU A 574 -27.17 9.79 17.19
CA LEU A 574 -26.48 9.71 18.46
C LEU A 574 -27.32 10.43 19.53
N ASN A 575 -27.91 9.65 20.44
CA ASN A 575 -28.82 10.17 21.46
C ASN A 575 -28.14 10.50 22.80
N GLU A 576 -26.81 10.44 22.85
CA GLU A 576 -25.99 10.79 24.00
C GLU A 576 -24.80 11.63 23.53
N ILE A 577 -24.40 12.61 24.35
CA ILE A 577 -23.17 13.38 24.17
C ILE A 577 -21.98 12.65 24.81
N GLY A 578 -20.75 13.07 24.52
CA GLY A 578 -19.54 12.49 25.11
C GLY A 578 -19.12 11.12 24.55
N LEU A 579 -19.71 10.70 23.42
CA LEU A 579 -19.27 9.52 22.69
C LEU A 579 -17.85 9.73 22.15
N ASN A 580 -17.02 8.70 22.24
CA ASN A 580 -15.59 8.77 21.89
C ASN A 580 -15.25 7.80 20.74
N ASP A 581 -13.96 7.62 20.45
CA ASP A 581 -13.51 6.75 19.36
C ASP A 581 -14.03 5.31 19.47
N PHE A 582 -14.22 4.77 20.68
CA PHE A 582 -14.80 3.45 20.88
C PHE A 582 -16.15 3.38 20.16
N ASN A 583 -17.03 4.34 20.45
CA ASN A 583 -18.39 4.38 19.92
C ASN A 583 -18.36 4.54 18.39
N TYR A 584 -17.58 5.49 17.89
CA TYR A 584 -17.46 5.75 16.45
C TYR A 584 -16.85 4.56 15.68
N ILE A 585 -15.79 3.92 16.19
CA ILE A 585 -15.21 2.70 15.59
C ILE A 585 -16.25 1.58 15.54
N HIS A 586 -17.08 1.43 16.58
CA HIS A 586 -18.15 0.44 16.57
C HIS A 586 -19.24 0.75 15.54
N ILE A 587 -19.64 2.01 15.35
CA ILE A 587 -20.54 2.41 14.24
C ILE A 587 -19.92 2.04 12.89
N MET A 588 -18.66 2.41 12.69
CA MET A 588 -17.94 2.14 11.45
C MET A 588 -17.86 0.63 11.16
N CYS A 589 -17.51 -0.17 12.16
CA CYS A 589 -17.39 -1.63 12.05
C CYS A 589 -18.74 -2.32 11.86
N LYS A 590 -19.75 -1.98 12.66
CA LYS A 590 -21.00 -2.75 12.71
C LYS A 590 -22.01 -2.31 11.66
N ILE A 591 -21.93 -1.06 11.20
CA ILE A 591 -22.85 -0.49 10.22
C ILE A 591 -22.12 -0.11 8.93
N VAL A 592 -21.14 0.80 8.97
CA VAL A 592 -20.62 1.43 7.74
C VAL A 592 -19.85 0.46 6.83
N PHE A 593 -18.89 -0.30 7.36
CA PHE A 593 -18.12 -1.26 6.55
C PHE A 593 -19.01 -2.37 5.94
N PRO A 594 -19.92 -3.03 6.70
CA PRO A 594 -20.87 -3.96 6.10
C PRO A 594 -21.72 -3.32 5.00
N PHE A 595 -22.11 -2.04 5.16
CA PHE A 595 -22.81 -1.32 4.11
C PHE A 595 -21.94 -1.17 2.86
N ILE A 596 -20.70 -0.69 2.99
CA ILE A 596 -19.76 -0.52 1.87
C ILE A 596 -19.62 -1.84 1.10
N PHE A 597 -19.39 -2.95 1.79
CA PHE A 597 -19.17 -4.26 1.17
C PHE A 597 -20.43 -4.84 0.52
N ASN A 598 -21.61 -4.53 1.05
CA ASN A 598 -22.86 -4.91 0.42
C ASN A 598 -23.17 -4.03 -0.81
N PHE A 599 -23.05 -2.72 -0.66
CA PHE A 599 -23.41 -1.74 -1.69
C PHE A 599 -22.41 -1.73 -2.84
N ARG A 600 -21.12 -1.97 -2.56
CA ARG A 600 -20.00 -1.96 -3.53
C ARG A 600 -19.96 -0.67 -4.37
N PRO A 601 -19.69 0.49 -3.73
CA PRO A 601 -19.62 1.75 -4.46
C PRO A 601 -18.42 1.78 -5.42
N ASP A 602 -18.57 2.51 -6.53
CA ASP A 602 -17.50 2.84 -7.46
C ASP A 602 -16.76 4.13 -7.04
N LEU A 603 -17.37 4.92 -6.15
CA LEU A 603 -16.81 6.14 -5.55
C LEU A 603 -17.35 6.31 -4.13
N ILE A 604 -16.47 6.62 -3.18
CA ILE A 604 -16.80 7.02 -1.81
C ILE A 604 -16.47 8.50 -1.65
N LEU A 605 -17.47 9.29 -1.29
CA LEU A 605 -17.32 10.70 -0.90
C LEU A 605 -17.60 10.85 0.60
N ILE A 606 -16.80 11.64 1.30
CA ILE A 606 -16.98 11.92 2.72
C ILE A 606 -17.34 13.39 2.92
N SER A 607 -18.48 13.66 3.56
CA SER A 607 -18.77 14.96 4.16
C SER A 607 -17.97 15.03 5.46
N CYS A 608 -16.87 15.77 5.40
CA CYS A 608 -15.77 15.71 6.36
C CYS A 608 -15.83 16.88 7.33
N GLY A 609 -16.74 16.78 8.31
CA GLY A 609 -16.75 17.62 9.50
C GLY A 609 -15.82 17.11 10.59
N TYR A 610 -15.29 18.02 11.40
CA TYR A 610 -14.49 17.71 12.60
C TYR A 610 -15.14 18.19 13.90
N ASP A 611 -16.42 18.54 13.88
CA ASP A 611 -17.18 19.01 15.04
C ASP A 611 -17.63 17.88 15.99
N ALA A 612 -17.45 16.61 15.62
CA ALA A 612 -17.46 15.50 16.58
C ALA A 612 -16.16 15.42 17.40
N ALA A 613 -15.12 16.18 17.02
CA ALA A 613 -13.84 16.11 17.70
C ALA A 613 -13.91 16.72 19.10
N VAL A 614 -13.04 16.23 19.98
CA VAL A 614 -12.95 16.67 21.37
C VAL A 614 -12.86 18.20 21.49
N GLY A 615 -13.70 18.76 22.37
CA GLY A 615 -13.70 20.18 22.69
C GLY A 615 -14.48 21.07 21.71
N ASP A 616 -15.00 20.53 20.60
CA ASP A 616 -15.84 21.31 19.70
C ASP A 616 -17.07 21.89 20.44
N PRO A 617 -17.37 23.19 20.28
CA PRO A 617 -18.44 23.86 21.01
C PRO A 617 -19.85 23.37 20.63
N GLU A 618 -20.04 22.90 19.40
CA GLU A 618 -21.35 22.48 18.89
C GLU A 618 -21.58 20.99 19.16
N GLY A 619 -20.61 20.14 18.81
CA GLY A 619 -20.85 18.69 18.80
C GLY A 619 -20.91 18.02 20.17
N ALA A 620 -20.14 18.50 21.16
CA ALA A 620 -20.05 17.93 22.51
C ALA A 620 -19.70 16.41 22.57
N MET A 621 -19.00 15.92 21.54
CA MET A 621 -18.44 14.58 21.49
C MET A 621 -16.97 14.57 21.97
N MET A 622 -16.40 13.38 22.07
CA MET A 622 -15.04 13.15 22.56
C MET A 622 -14.23 12.33 21.54
N VAL A 623 -14.51 12.49 20.25
CA VAL A 623 -13.75 11.84 19.18
C VAL A 623 -12.37 12.48 19.09
N THR A 624 -11.33 11.66 19.10
CA THR A 624 -9.97 12.14 19.03
C THR A 624 -9.56 12.39 17.58
N PRO A 625 -8.61 13.31 17.32
CA PRO A 625 -8.03 13.49 15.99
C PRO A 625 -7.57 12.20 15.30
N TYR A 626 -7.14 11.18 16.07
CA TYR A 626 -6.65 9.91 15.52
C TYR A 626 -7.72 9.10 14.82
N PHE A 627 -8.97 9.20 15.28
CA PHE A 627 -10.07 8.49 14.63
C PHE A 627 -10.16 8.88 13.16
N TYR A 628 -10.09 10.18 12.85
CA TYR A 628 -10.18 10.68 11.48
C TYR A 628 -9.02 10.19 10.61
N GLY A 629 -7.78 10.24 11.12
CA GLY A 629 -6.61 9.70 10.42
C GLY A 629 -6.70 8.20 10.17
N LEU A 630 -7.16 7.44 11.16
CA LEU A 630 -7.38 6.00 11.03
C LEU A 630 -8.46 5.67 9.99
N MET A 631 -9.60 6.35 10.03
CA MET A 631 -10.68 6.11 9.08
C MET A 631 -10.29 6.49 7.66
N ALA A 632 -9.63 7.64 7.47
CA ALA A 632 -9.11 8.07 6.17
C ALA A 632 -8.14 7.04 5.58
N ARG A 633 -7.26 6.47 6.41
CA ARG A 633 -6.36 5.38 6.05
C ARG A 633 -7.11 4.11 5.64
N ILE A 634 -8.03 3.62 6.46
CA ILE A 634 -8.71 2.35 6.20
C ILE A 634 -9.56 2.46 4.92
N LEU A 635 -10.29 3.57 4.76
CA LEU A 635 -11.14 3.82 3.60
C LEU A 635 -10.33 3.99 2.31
N SER A 636 -9.20 4.72 2.35
CA SER A 636 -8.32 4.87 1.17
C SER A 636 -7.69 3.56 0.71
N ASN A 637 -7.56 2.57 1.60
CA ASN A 637 -7.04 1.23 1.29
C ASN A 637 -8.09 0.24 0.75
N LEU A 638 -9.35 0.64 0.56
CA LEU A 638 -10.41 -0.23 0.03
C LEU A 638 -10.34 -0.45 -1.49
N SER A 639 -9.34 0.11 -2.18
CA SER A 639 -9.23 0.09 -3.65
C SER A 639 -10.42 0.73 -4.38
N ILE A 640 -11.14 1.62 -3.70
CA ILE A 640 -12.27 2.39 -4.24
C ILE A 640 -11.85 3.86 -4.28
N PRO A 641 -12.08 4.61 -5.38
CA PRO A 641 -11.94 6.06 -5.42
C PRO A 641 -12.51 6.73 -4.16
N PHE A 642 -11.68 7.51 -3.45
CA PHE A 642 -12.00 8.03 -2.12
C PHE A 642 -11.65 9.51 -1.99
N VAL A 643 -12.64 10.34 -1.63
CA VAL A 643 -12.49 11.80 -1.52
C VAL A 643 -13.18 12.34 -0.28
N LEU A 644 -12.51 13.25 0.44
CA LEU A 644 -13.08 13.98 1.57
C LEU A 644 -13.30 15.46 1.23
N LEU A 645 -14.47 15.98 1.58
CA LEU A 645 -14.89 17.35 1.32
C LEU A 645 -15.15 18.04 2.67
N TYR A 646 -14.45 19.12 2.99
CA TYR A 646 -14.52 19.75 4.30
C TYR A 646 -15.90 20.38 4.59
N GLU A 647 -16.48 20.10 5.77
CA GLU A 647 -17.80 20.59 6.23
C GLU A 647 -17.67 21.46 7.51
N GLY A 648 -18.09 20.95 8.68
CA GLY A 648 -18.06 21.59 10.01
C GLY A 648 -16.79 21.34 10.83
N GLY A 649 -16.81 21.80 12.10
CA GLY A 649 -15.67 21.83 13.01
C GLY A 649 -15.22 23.24 13.34
N TYR A 650 -15.33 23.62 14.62
CA TYR A 650 -15.37 25.03 15.05
C TYR A 650 -14.39 25.36 16.19
N LEU A 651 -13.78 24.35 16.83
CA LEU A 651 -12.64 24.56 17.74
C LEU A 651 -11.30 24.40 17.00
N THR A 652 -10.56 25.51 16.85
CA THR A 652 -9.29 25.59 16.09
C THR A 652 -8.26 24.55 16.49
N GLU A 653 -8.07 24.36 17.79
CA GLU A 653 -7.12 23.40 18.35
C GLU A 653 -7.46 21.97 17.94
N SER A 654 -8.75 21.64 17.85
CA SER A 654 -9.23 20.28 17.60
C SER A 654 -9.31 19.95 16.12
N PHE A 655 -9.95 20.80 15.31
CA PHE A 655 -10.10 20.54 13.89
C PHE A 655 -8.76 20.60 13.14
N SER A 656 -7.81 21.45 13.57
CA SER A 656 -6.51 21.56 12.88
C SER A 656 -5.70 20.28 13.05
N VAL A 657 -5.73 19.66 14.23
CA VAL A 657 -5.07 18.37 14.49
C VAL A 657 -5.85 17.24 13.82
N SER A 658 -7.18 17.27 13.82
CA SER A 658 -8.01 16.28 13.11
C SER A 658 -7.79 16.29 11.60
N ALA A 659 -7.68 17.47 10.99
CA ALA A 659 -7.31 17.64 9.59
C ALA A 659 -5.88 17.16 9.31
N LYS A 660 -4.93 17.42 10.22
CA LYS A 660 -3.55 16.90 10.14
C LYS A 660 -3.56 15.37 10.10
N GLU A 661 -4.19 14.73 11.07
CA GLU A 661 -4.26 13.26 11.16
C GLU A 661 -4.96 12.64 9.93
N THR A 662 -6.04 13.27 9.46
CA THR A 662 -6.72 12.87 8.21
C THR A 662 -5.76 12.88 7.03
N ILE A 663 -5.01 13.97 6.86
CA ILE A 663 -4.08 14.15 5.74
C ILE A 663 -2.89 13.19 5.86
N LEU A 664 -2.38 12.93 7.06
CA LEU A 664 -1.36 11.90 7.30
C LEU A 664 -1.90 10.50 6.95
N GLY A 665 -3.16 10.21 7.30
CA GLY A 665 -3.85 8.96 6.94
C GLY A 665 -3.97 8.75 5.43
N LEU A 666 -4.12 9.83 4.65
CA LEU A 666 -4.15 9.79 3.19
C LEU A 666 -2.77 9.65 2.53
N ILE A 667 -1.76 10.35 3.03
CA ILE A 667 -0.42 10.46 2.41
C ILE A 667 0.51 9.33 2.83
N GLU A 668 0.65 9.14 4.15
CA GLU A 668 1.70 8.28 4.69
C GLU A 668 1.31 6.82 4.43
N LYS A 669 2.14 5.81 4.71
CA LYS A 669 1.71 4.39 4.72
C LYS A 669 1.65 3.80 6.13
N GLU A 670 2.05 4.58 7.12
CA GLU A 670 2.12 4.17 8.51
C GLU A 670 0.82 4.58 9.24
N ILE A 671 0.34 3.73 10.14
CA ILE A 671 -0.79 4.01 11.03
C ILE A 671 -0.20 4.24 12.42
N PHE A 672 -0.52 5.38 13.03
CA PHE A 672 -0.01 5.74 14.35
C PHE A 672 -0.57 4.82 15.44
N ASN A 673 0.32 4.37 16.33
CA ASN A 673 0.11 3.35 17.36
C ASN A 673 -0.73 3.84 18.58
N TYR A 674 -1.53 4.90 18.44
CA TYR A 674 -2.18 5.59 19.58
C TYR A 674 -3.07 4.68 20.42
N TYR A 675 -3.90 3.88 19.76
CA TYR A 675 -4.90 3.05 20.43
C TYR A 675 -4.31 1.88 21.21
N ARG A 676 -3.07 1.46 20.93
CA ARG A 676 -2.47 0.33 21.66
C ARG A 676 -2.33 0.62 23.15
N THR A 677 -1.96 1.84 23.48
CA THR A 677 -1.77 2.27 24.87
C THR A 677 -3.00 2.98 25.45
N ASN A 678 -3.84 3.56 24.58
CA ASN A 678 -4.91 4.47 24.99
C ASN A 678 -6.27 4.14 24.36
N TYR A 679 -6.58 2.85 24.10
CA TYR A 679 -7.91 2.50 23.57
C TYR A 679 -9.00 2.96 24.55
N PRO A 680 -9.89 3.88 24.15
CA PRO A 680 -10.89 4.38 25.07
C PRO A 680 -11.90 3.28 25.39
N SER A 681 -12.39 3.27 26.62
CA SER A 681 -13.54 2.44 26.99
C SER A 681 -14.83 3.02 26.41
N ASP A 682 -15.86 2.19 26.31
CA ASP A 682 -17.23 2.66 26.05
C ASP A 682 -17.59 3.76 27.03
N SER A 683 -17.93 4.96 26.53
CA SER A 683 -18.32 6.10 27.38
C SER A 683 -19.82 6.12 27.68
N SER A 684 -20.60 5.19 27.11
CA SER A 684 -22.05 5.17 27.22
C SER A 684 -22.58 3.84 27.77
N PHE A 685 -23.65 3.91 28.56
CA PHE A 685 -24.36 2.74 29.03
C PHE A 685 -25.42 2.23 28.03
N ASN A 686 -26.00 3.11 27.18
CA ASN A 686 -27.06 2.70 26.24
C ASN A 686 -26.60 2.61 24.78
N PHE A 687 -25.45 3.17 24.41
CA PHE A 687 -24.97 3.19 23.03
C PHE A 687 -24.94 1.80 22.39
N LYS A 688 -24.42 0.78 23.10
CA LYS A 688 -24.43 -0.60 22.60
C LYS A 688 -25.83 -1.09 22.27
N ASN A 689 -26.80 -0.86 23.16
CA ASN A 689 -28.18 -1.31 22.94
C ASN A 689 -28.78 -0.65 21.70
N GLN A 690 -28.58 0.67 21.53
CA GLN A 690 -29.02 1.41 20.34
C GLN A 690 -28.34 0.91 19.07
N LEU A 691 -27.02 0.70 19.09
CA LEU A 691 -26.26 0.19 17.96
C LEU A 691 -26.71 -1.21 17.54
N TYR A 692 -26.86 -2.13 18.49
CA TYR A 692 -27.31 -3.49 18.19
C TYR A 692 -28.77 -3.52 17.73
N TRP A 693 -29.64 -2.65 18.26
CA TRP A 693 -31.00 -2.49 17.76
C TRP A 693 -31.00 -2.06 16.30
N MET A 694 -30.20 -1.05 15.93
CA MET A 694 -30.07 -0.60 14.53
C MET A 694 -29.54 -1.71 13.62
N VAL A 695 -28.51 -2.46 14.06
CA VAL A 695 -27.97 -3.62 13.31
C VAL A 695 -29.04 -4.70 13.13
N GLU A 696 -29.84 -4.98 14.16
CA GLU A 696 -30.97 -5.91 14.05
C GLU A 696 -31.99 -5.43 13.02
N GLN A 697 -32.35 -4.14 13.03
CA GLN A 697 -33.26 -3.55 12.02
C GLN A 697 -32.71 -3.69 10.60
N LEU A 698 -31.41 -3.46 10.41
CA LEU A 698 -30.73 -3.67 9.12
C LEU A 698 -30.75 -5.15 8.70
N SER A 699 -30.68 -6.07 9.66
CA SER A 699 -30.71 -7.51 9.42
C SER A 699 -32.04 -7.99 8.81
N TYR A 700 -33.16 -7.33 9.11
CA TYR A 700 -34.45 -7.62 8.49
C TYR A 700 -34.51 -7.17 7.02
N LYS A 701 -33.74 -6.15 6.64
CA LYS A 701 -33.74 -5.56 5.30
C LYS A 701 -32.62 -6.10 4.40
N ASN A 702 -31.56 -6.64 4.97
CA ASN A 702 -30.34 -6.96 4.25
C ASN A 702 -29.73 -8.30 4.66
N ASN A 703 -29.58 -9.21 3.69
CA ASN A 703 -29.05 -10.55 3.92
C ASN A 703 -27.62 -10.57 4.46
N LEU A 704 -26.76 -9.60 4.09
CA LEU A 704 -25.39 -9.54 4.63
C LEU A 704 -25.43 -9.27 6.14
N TYR A 705 -26.21 -8.27 6.58
CA TYR A 705 -26.39 -7.98 8.00
C TYR A 705 -27.06 -9.14 8.73
N LYS A 706 -28.06 -9.79 8.12
CA LYS A 706 -28.68 -11.00 8.67
C LYS A 706 -27.66 -12.10 8.93
N ASN A 707 -26.81 -12.39 7.94
CA ASN A 707 -25.81 -13.44 8.07
C ASN A 707 -24.74 -13.07 9.10
N ILE A 708 -24.25 -11.82 9.10
CA ILE A 708 -23.31 -11.30 10.09
C ILE A 708 -23.90 -11.40 11.50
N ASN A 709 -25.16 -10.97 11.68
CA ASN A 709 -25.83 -11.00 12.98
C ASN A 709 -26.08 -12.45 13.44
N THR A 710 -26.39 -13.36 12.51
CA THR A 710 -26.51 -14.79 12.83
C THR A 710 -25.18 -15.37 13.32
N ILE A 711 -24.07 -15.03 12.68
CA ILE A 711 -22.72 -15.43 13.13
C ILE A 711 -22.42 -14.81 14.50
N ASN A 712 -22.74 -13.52 14.71
CA ASN A 712 -22.50 -12.85 15.97
C ASN A 712 -23.30 -13.44 17.13
N HIS A 713 -24.60 -13.74 16.93
CA HIS A 713 -25.43 -14.42 17.93
C HIS A 713 -24.92 -15.81 18.25
N TYR A 714 -24.45 -16.54 17.23
CA TYR A 714 -23.86 -17.86 17.41
C TYR A 714 -22.60 -17.82 18.30
N LEU A 715 -21.76 -16.80 18.14
CA LEU A 715 -20.49 -16.68 18.86
C LEU A 715 -20.67 -16.10 20.27
N THR A 716 -21.45 -15.03 20.41
CA THR A 716 -21.55 -14.31 21.69
C THR A 716 -22.49 -14.94 22.71
N GLN A 717 -23.42 -15.82 22.29
CA GLN A 717 -24.50 -16.42 23.10
C GLN A 717 -25.32 -15.43 23.95
N ASN A 718 -25.13 -14.13 23.78
CA ASN A 718 -25.74 -13.09 24.61
C ASN A 718 -26.93 -12.49 23.88
N LEU A 719 -28.11 -12.64 24.49
CA LEU A 719 -29.30 -11.86 24.17
C LEU A 719 -29.17 -10.51 24.88
N ILE A 720 -28.77 -9.48 24.15
CA ILE A 720 -28.88 -8.09 24.62
C ILE A 720 -30.35 -7.69 24.50
N GLU A 721 -30.95 -7.16 25.56
CA GLU A 721 -32.29 -6.57 25.49
C GLU A 721 -32.19 -5.26 24.72
N LEU A 722 -32.74 -5.26 23.50
CA LEU A 722 -32.61 -4.15 22.56
C LEU A 722 -33.70 -3.11 22.84
N LEU A 723 -33.28 -1.90 23.21
CA LEU A 723 -34.20 -0.77 23.39
C LEU A 723 -34.43 -0.07 22.04
N PRO A 724 -35.69 0.20 21.65
CA PRO A 724 -35.98 1.00 20.47
C PRO A 724 -35.47 2.43 20.66
N LEU A 725 -35.13 3.11 19.54
CA LEU A 725 -34.82 4.53 19.57
C LEU A 725 -36.07 5.31 20.00
N GLU A 726 -35.93 6.13 21.03
CA GLU A 726 -36.99 7.03 21.47
C GLU A 726 -37.10 8.19 20.47
N ALA A 727 -38.32 8.50 20.03
CA ALA A 727 -38.62 9.70 19.29
C ALA A 727 -39.40 10.65 20.20
N LEU A 728 -39.02 11.93 20.21
CA LEU A 728 -39.88 12.95 20.81
C LEU A 728 -41.24 12.97 20.10
N PRO A 729 -42.34 13.24 20.85
CA PRO A 729 -43.62 13.52 20.23
C PRO A 729 -43.50 14.63 19.18
N ILE A 730 -44.20 14.48 18.05
CA ILE A 730 -44.12 15.42 16.91
C ILE A 730 -44.43 16.86 17.36
N ASP A 731 -45.38 17.03 18.29
CA ASP A 731 -45.75 18.34 18.82
C ASP A 731 -44.68 19.00 19.70
N GLU A 732 -43.77 18.23 20.30
CA GLU A 732 -42.58 18.79 20.97
C GLU A 732 -41.52 19.19 19.95
N LEU A 733 -41.32 18.38 18.91
CA LEU A 733 -40.33 18.65 17.87
C LEU A 733 -40.73 19.86 17.01
N GLU A 734 -42.01 20.04 16.69
CA GLU A 734 -42.55 21.25 16.05
C GLU A 734 -42.32 22.53 16.88
N LYS A 735 -42.14 22.42 18.21
CA LYS A 735 -41.80 23.57 19.06
C LYS A 735 -40.32 23.96 18.93
N LEU A 736 -39.46 23.01 18.58
CA LEU A 736 -38.02 23.18 18.40
C LEU A 736 -37.64 23.64 16.98
N GLN A 737 -38.51 23.41 16.00
CA GLN A 737 -38.27 23.84 14.62
C GLN A 737 -38.08 25.36 14.51
N PHE A 738 -37.21 25.75 13.57
CA PHE A 738 -36.94 27.13 13.20
C PHE A 738 -38.21 27.97 13.00
N LYS A 739 -38.22 29.19 13.55
CA LYS A 739 -39.30 30.16 13.38
C LYS A 739 -38.73 31.51 12.94
N PRO A 740 -39.03 31.99 11.72
CA PRO A 740 -38.55 33.29 11.29
C PRO A 740 -39.18 34.42 12.13
N PRO A 741 -38.47 35.54 12.33
CA PRO A 741 -37.11 35.80 11.83
C PRO A 741 -36.00 35.11 12.66
N ALA A 742 -34.98 34.59 11.98
CA ALA A 742 -33.74 34.10 12.57
C ALA A 742 -32.98 35.24 13.23
N ILE A 743 -32.29 34.95 14.34
CA ILE A 743 -31.35 35.90 14.93
C ILE A 743 -30.11 35.95 14.04
N THR A 744 -29.93 37.05 13.31
CA THR A 744 -28.77 37.27 12.44
C THR A 744 -27.57 37.85 13.18
N ARG A 745 -27.80 38.61 14.27
CA ARG A 745 -26.77 39.35 15.01
C ARG A 745 -26.60 38.83 16.43
N GLY A 746 -25.36 38.63 16.85
CA GLY A 746 -25.01 38.19 18.21
C GLY A 746 -25.58 36.82 18.56
N ALA A 747 -25.74 35.95 17.55
CA ALA A 747 -26.21 34.58 17.75
C ALA A 747 -25.14 33.74 18.44
N TYR A 748 -23.86 34.01 18.15
CA TYR A 748 -22.73 33.30 18.73
C TYR A 748 -22.01 34.16 19.76
N ASN A 749 -21.53 33.48 20.80
CA ASN A 749 -20.67 34.07 21.83
C ASN A 749 -19.26 33.49 21.69
N PRO A 750 -18.21 34.26 22.05
CA PRO A 750 -16.86 33.72 22.07
C PRO A 750 -16.78 32.50 23.00
N ILE A 751 -16.05 31.48 22.56
CA ILE A 751 -15.73 30.33 23.39
C ILE A 751 -14.88 30.84 24.57
N SER A 752 -15.28 30.52 25.80
CA SER A 752 -14.55 30.93 27.00
C SER A 752 -13.12 30.36 26.99
N ASP A 753 -12.13 31.17 27.38
CA ASP A 753 -10.71 30.76 27.49
C ASP A 753 -10.52 29.49 28.33
N GLU A 754 -11.38 29.26 29.34
CA GLU A 754 -11.39 28.04 30.14
C GLU A 754 -11.68 26.78 29.31
N LYS A 755 -12.75 26.80 28.49
CA LYS A 755 -13.08 25.69 27.58
C LYS A 755 -11.97 25.43 26.57
N ILE A 756 -11.41 26.50 25.99
CA ILE A 756 -10.27 26.41 25.06
C ILE A 756 -9.07 25.78 25.77
N SER A 757 -8.76 26.21 27.00
CA SER A 757 -7.64 25.70 27.79
C SER A 757 -7.81 24.22 28.14
N ILE A 758 -9.02 23.78 28.54
CA ILE A 758 -9.33 22.37 28.83
C ILE A 758 -9.15 21.51 27.57
N ALA A 759 -9.69 21.96 26.44
CA ALA A 759 -9.55 21.24 25.18
C ALA A 759 -8.08 21.19 24.73
N HIS A 760 -7.36 22.31 24.87
CA HIS A 760 -5.93 22.40 24.58
C HIS A 760 -5.12 21.45 25.46
N GLU A 761 -5.38 21.40 26.77
CA GLU A 761 -4.70 20.48 27.69
C GLU A 761 -4.97 19.01 27.28
N TYR A 762 -6.21 18.67 26.96
CA TYR A 762 -6.57 17.34 26.48
C TYR A 762 -5.81 16.98 25.20
N ILE A 763 -5.81 17.87 24.20
CA ILE A 763 -5.13 17.67 22.91
C ILE A 763 -3.61 17.61 23.09
N VAL A 764 -3.01 18.43 23.94
CA VAL A 764 -1.57 18.40 24.22
C VAL A 764 -1.17 17.11 24.94
N ASN A 765 -1.95 16.68 25.93
CA ASN A 765 -1.70 15.41 26.62
C ASN A 765 -1.85 14.23 25.65
N PHE A 766 -2.86 14.27 24.80
CA PHE A 766 -3.06 13.32 23.70
C PHE A 766 -1.86 13.26 22.75
N ILE A 767 -1.33 14.41 22.29
CA ILE A 767 -0.15 14.50 21.42
C ILE A 767 1.12 14.04 22.16
N LYS A 768 1.28 14.32 23.45
CA LYS A 768 2.45 13.88 24.23
C LYS A 768 2.49 12.37 24.46
N CYS A 769 1.33 11.73 24.56
CA CYS A 769 1.23 10.27 24.69
C CYS A 769 1.59 9.51 23.41
N GLN A 770 1.95 10.20 22.33
CA GLN A 770 2.44 9.60 21.09
C GLN A 770 3.85 9.02 21.29
N ASN A 771 3.94 7.77 21.75
CA ASN A 771 5.17 6.99 21.56
C ASN A 771 5.28 6.62 20.07
N VAL A 772 6.06 7.40 19.32
CA VAL A 772 6.44 7.10 17.94
C VAL A 772 7.32 5.86 17.95
N ILE A 773 6.70 4.69 17.79
CA ILE A 773 7.39 3.43 17.49
C ILE A 773 6.96 3.01 16.08
N VAL A 774 7.97 2.96 15.22
CA VAL A 774 7.98 2.79 13.76
C VAL A 774 7.25 1.52 13.28
N ASP A 775 6.62 1.64 12.12
CA ASP A 775 6.19 0.58 11.18
C ASP A 775 5.01 -0.33 11.55
N MET A 776 3.81 0.16 11.28
CA MET A 776 2.67 -0.67 10.86
C MET A 776 2.65 -0.72 9.31
N LYS A 777 3.77 -1.14 8.71
CA LYS A 777 3.96 -1.28 7.26
C LYS A 777 2.89 -2.22 6.68
N ASN A 778 1.88 -1.65 6.02
CA ASN A 778 0.84 -2.36 5.26
C ASN A 778 0.16 -3.55 6.00
N LEU A 779 -0.34 -3.35 7.23
CA LEU A 779 -0.95 -4.49 7.94
C LEU A 779 -2.18 -5.08 7.29
N ILE A 780 -2.95 -4.30 6.52
CA ILE A 780 -4.13 -4.82 5.85
C ILE A 780 -4.26 -4.10 4.51
N HIS A 781 -4.01 -4.82 3.42
CA HIS A 781 -4.48 -4.44 2.09
C HIS A 781 -5.77 -5.21 1.81
N ILE A 782 -6.84 -4.47 1.53
CA ILE A 782 -8.15 -5.03 1.17
C ILE A 782 -8.33 -4.84 -0.33
N ASP A 783 -8.12 -5.91 -1.09
CA ASP A 783 -8.54 -5.94 -2.50
C ASP A 783 -10.00 -6.37 -2.54
N PHE A 784 -10.89 -5.46 -2.92
CA PHE A 784 -12.32 -5.70 -3.05
C PHE A 784 -12.75 -5.66 -4.52
N ASN A 785 -12.19 -6.57 -5.31
CA ASN A 785 -12.63 -6.78 -6.69
C ASN A 785 -13.65 -7.92 -6.77
N ASN A 786 -14.52 -7.89 -7.79
CA ASN A 786 -15.63 -8.86 -7.96
C ASN A 786 -15.18 -10.33 -7.97
N GLU A 787 -13.90 -10.61 -8.21
CA GLU A 787 -13.36 -11.97 -8.31
C GLU A 787 -12.56 -12.42 -7.08
N LYS A 788 -11.95 -11.50 -6.32
CA LYS A 788 -11.03 -11.84 -5.22
C LYS A 788 -11.19 -10.85 -4.08
N LYS A 789 -11.53 -11.35 -2.89
CA LYS A 789 -11.49 -10.59 -1.64
C LYS A 789 -10.26 -11.02 -0.89
N ILE A 790 -9.20 -10.23 -0.99
CA ILE A 790 -7.90 -10.57 -0.42
C ILE A 790 -7.65 -9.67 0.77
N LEU A 791 -7.45 -10.27 1.93
CA LEU A 791 -6.85 -9.62 3.10
C LEU A 791 -5.36 -9.93 3.09
N SER A 792 -4.52 -8.95 2.79
CA SER A 792 -3.07 -9.14 2.86
C SER A 792 -2.50 -8.46 4.08
N PHE A 793 -1.77 -9.22 4.89
CA PHE A 793 -1.03 -8.76 6.06
C PHE A 793 0.46 -8.86 5.77
N ILE A 794 1.24 -7.88 6.21
CA ILE A 794 2.69 -8.02 6.21
C ILE A 794 3.13 -8.48 7.59
N ASP A 795 3.76 -9.66 7.65
CA ASP A 795 4.49 -10.11 8.83
C ASP A 795 5.74 -9.24 8.98
N ASN A 796 5.69 -8.26 9.89
CA ASN A 796 6.79 -7.33 10.15
C ASN A 796 8.11 -8.02 10.51
N SER A 797 8.07 -9.26 11.05
CA SER A 797 9.29 -9.99 11.41
C SER A 797 10.06 -10.54 10.19
N ASN A 798 9.35 -10.86 9.10
CA ASN A 798 9.91 -11.53 7.93
C ASN A 798 9.67 -10.77 6.61
N GLN A 799 8.94 -9.65 6.64
CA GLN A 799 8.37 -8.98 5.46
C GLN A 799 7.55 -9.91 4.54
N ASN A 800 7.05 -11.02 5.07
CA ASN A 800 6.22 -11.95 4.31
C ASN A 800 4.80 -11.42 4.23
N ILE A 801 4.26 -11.35 3.01
CA ILE A 801 2.85 -11.02 2.80
C ILE A 801 2.02 -12.28 3.00
N ILE A 802 1.21 -12.31 4.05
CA ILE A 802 0.18 -13.32 4.30
C ILE A 802 -1.10 -12.83 3.64
N SER A 803 -1.43 -13.38 2.47
CA SER A 803 -2.69 -13.08 1.79
C SER A 803 -3.73 -14.17 2.07
N ILE A 804 -4.87 -13.77 2.62
CA ILE A 804 -6.04 -14.61 2.84
C ILE A 804 -7.07 -14.27 1.78
N GLU A 805 -7.34 -15.21 0.88
CA GLU A 805 -8.44 -15.10 -0.09
C GLU A 805 -9.73 -15.66 0.55
N ILE A 806 -10.74 -14.80 0.71
CA ILE A 806 -12.04 -15.18 1.28
C ILE A 806 -13.10 -15.04 0.18
N SER A 807 -13.59 -16.18 -0.31
CA SER A 807 -14.60 -16.19 -1.38
C SER A 807 -15.97 -15.67 -0.91
N ASP A 808 -16.35 -15.93 0.34
CA ASP A 808 -17.64 -15.54 0.90
C ASP A 808 -17.61 -14.11 1.44
N LEU A 809 -18.54 -13.27 0.99
CA LEU A 809 -18.62 -11.86 1.41
C LEU A 809 -18.98 -11.72 2.89
N THR A 810 -19.90 -12.55 3.41
CA THR A 810 -20.29 -12.51 4.81
C THR A 810 -19.10 -12.87 5.70
N ILE A 811 -18.38 -13.94 5.39
CA ILE A 811 -17.20 -14.34 6.17
C ILE A 811 -16.12 -13.25 6.10
N PHE A 812 -15.86 -12.72 4.90
CA PHE A 812 -14.90 -11.63 4.72
C PHE A 812 -15.25 -10.42 5.58
N THR A 813 -16.50 -9.94 5.46
CA THR A 813 -16.98 -8.77 6.21
C THR A 813 -16.97 -9.05 7.70
N PHE A 814 -17.41 -10.22 8.16
CA PHE A 814 -17.39 -10.59 9.58
C PHE A 814 -15.96 -10.59 10.12
N ILE A 815 -15.02 -11.26 9.45
CA ILE A 815 -13.61 -11.29 9.86
C ILE A 815 -13.03 -9.88 9.87
N LEU A 816 -13.32 -9.05 8.88
CA LEU A 816 -12.79 -7.70 8.88
C LEU A 816 -13.38 -6.82 10.01
N THR A 817 -14.70 -6.86 10.21
CA THR A 817 -15.44 -5.90 11.04
C THR A 817 -15.66 -6.34 12.49
N TYR A 818 -15.55 -7.64 12.77
CA TYR A 818 -15.59 -8.17 14.14
C TYR A 818 -14.16 -8.51 14.55
N ILE A 819 -13.42 -9.26 13.75
CA ILE A 819 -12.09 -9.74 14.16
C ILE A 819 -11.01 -8.67 13.96
N ILE A 820 -10.79 -8.19 12.74
CA ILE A 820 -9.54 -7.47 12.42
C ILE A 820 -9.58 -6.01 12.86
N ILE A 821 -10.56 -5.22 12.41
CA ILE A 821 -10.59 -3.77 12.68
C ILE A 821 -10.70 -3.49 14.18
N PRO A 822 -11.60 -4.13 14.95
CA PRO A 822 -11.66 -3.91 16.40
C PRO A 822 -10.36 -4.27 17.13
N ASN A 823 -9.61 -5.23 16.58
CA ASN A 823 -8.34 -5.65 17.15
C ASN A 823 -7.12 -5.01 16.47
N ILE A 824 -7.28 -4.11 15.49
CA ILE A 824 -6.15 -3.53 14.74
C ILE A 824 -5.17 -2.81 15.67
N PHE A 825 -5.67 -2.37 16.81
CA PHE A 825 -4.95 -1.68 17.89
C PHE A 825 -4.09 -2.59 18.76
N SER A 826 -4.33 -3.90 18.72
CA SER A 826 -3.56 -4.90 19.45
C SER A 826 -2.42 -5.51 18.61
N PHE A 827 -2.36 -5.21 17.31
CA PHE A 827 -1.24 -5.62 16.48
C PHE A 827 0.04 -4.97 16.97
N THR A 828 1.00 -5.81 17.38
CA THR A 828 2.33 -5.34 17.72
C THR A 828 3.24 -5.54 16.51
N SER A 829 4.17 -4.62 16.27
CA SER A 829 5.17 -4.78 15.21
C SER A 829 6.09 -6.00 15.41
N ASN A 830 6.06 -6.63 16.59
CA ASN A 830 6.92 -7.75 16.97
C ASN A 830 6.20 -9.09 17.12
N GLU A 831 4.87 -9.13 17.06
CA GLU A 831 4.12 -10.39 17.04
C GLU A 831 3.78 -10.72 15.59
N ASN A 832 4.28 -11.87 15.12
CA ASN A 832 3.76 -12.50 13.91
C ASN A 832 2.23 -12.51 14.00
N PHE A 833 1.53 -12.15 12.92
CA PHE A 833 0.06 -12.27 12.84
C PHE A 833 -0.46 -13.61 13.36
N ILE A 834 0.27 -14.70 13.12
CA ILE A 834 -0.01 -16.04 13.67
C ILE A 834 0.10 -16.06 15.20
N SER A 835 1.09 -15.38 15.78
CA SER A 835 1.25 -15.23 17.23
C SER A 835 0.15 -14.37 17.84
N PHE A 836 -0.16 -13.24 17.19
CA PHE A 836 -1.24 -12.35 17.58
C PHE A 836 -2.57 -13.12 17.65
N ILE A 837 -2.89 -13.81 16.56
CA ILE A 837 -4.03 -14.71 16.46
C ILE A 837 -3.93 -15.89 17.44
N SER A 838 -2.73 -16.36 17.82
CA SER A 838 -2.60 -17.44 18.80
C SER A 838 -2.84 -17.02 20.25
N ASN A 839 -2.68 -15.73 20.57
CA ASN A 839 -2.83 -15.19 21.93
C ASN A 839 -4.29 -15.02 22.36
N TRP A 840 -5.20 -15.60 21.59
CA TRP A 840 -6.59 -15.21 21.53
C TRP A 840 -7.52 -15.92 22.60
N ASN A 841 -7.05 -16.08 23.86
CA ASN A 841 -7.63 -16.81 25.03
C ASN A 841 -8.77 -16.13 25.90
N ILE A 842 -9.96 -15.84 25.40
CA ILE A 842 -11.13 -15.15 26.08
C ILE A 842 -12.31 -15.93 25.52
N ILE A 843 -12.69 -16.94 26.28
CA ILE A 843 -14.01 -17.19 26.87
C ILE A 843 -14.00 -18.71 27.17
N PRO A 844 -13.97 -19.14 28.44
CA PRO A 844 -14.07 -20.55 28.81
C PRO A 844 -15.54 -20.89 29.05
N ILE A 845 -16.23 -21.55 28.12
CA ILE A 845 -17.58 -22.08 28.40
C ILE A 845 -17.75 -23.49 27.82
N GLU A 846 -17.97 -24.42 28.73
CA GLU A 846 -18.27 -25.83 28.50
C GLU A 846 -19.69 -26.03 27.93
N ASN A 847 -19.86 -27.07 27.10
CA ASN A 847 -21.09 -27.80 26.80
C ASN A 847 -22.24 -27.12 26.02
N TYR A 848 -22.21 -27.10 24.68
CA TYR A 848 -23.42 -27.29 23.85
C TYR A 848 -23.08 -27.90 22.47
N LYS A 849 -23.87 -28.91 22.04
CA LYS A 849 -23.73 -29.64 20.77
C LYS A 849 -24.32 -28.82 19.61
N ILE A 850 -23.47 -28.37 18.68
CA ILE A 850 -23.88 -27.72 17.42
C ILE A 850 -23.31 -28.51 16.23
N ASP A 851 -24.13 -28.68 15.19
CA ASP A 851 -23.91 -29.32 13.88
C ASP A 851 -22.44 -29.56 13.47
N GLU A 852 -22.07 -30.84 13.39
CA GLU A 852 -20.74 -31.35 13.05
C GLU A 852 -20.22 -30.87 11.68
N THR A 853 -21.12 -30.50 10.77
CA THR A 853 -20.76 -30.03 9.41
C THR A 853 -20.32 -28.57 9.42
N PHE A 854 -21.02 -27.72 10.18
CA PHE A 854 -20.64 -26.33 10.42
C PHE A 854 -19.40 -26.27 11.32
N LYS A 855 -19.36 -27.11 12.36
CA LYS A 855 -18.19 -27.31 13.22
C LYS A 855 -16.95 -27.63 12.40
N ASN A 856 -16.98 -28.57 11.45
CA ASN A 856 -15.81 -28.87 10.61
C ASN A 856 -15.37 -27.70 9.71
N LYS A 857 -16.29 -26.90 9.17
CA LYS A 857 -15.93 -25.72 8.35
C LYS A 857 -15.32 -24.61 9.18
N VAL A 858 -15.93 -24.33 10.33
CA VAL A 858 -15.45 -23.34 11.31
C VAL A 858 -14.13 -23.82 11.93
N GLU A 859 -14.00 -25.07 12.34
CA GLU A 859 -12.73 -25.67 12.79
C GLU A 859 -11.66 -25.63 11.69
N LYS A 860 -12.01 -25.78 10.41
CA LYS A 860 -11.04 -25.62 9.33
C LYS A 860 -10.58 -24.16 9.19
N LEU A 861 -11.50 -23.20 9.28
CA LEU A 861 -11.18 -21.76 9.30
C LEU A 861 -10.37 -21.36 10.55
N ILE A 862 -10.74 -21.88 11.72
CA ILE A 862 -10.02 -21.73 12.98
C ILE A 862 -8.66 -22.44 12.89
N SER A 863 -8.54 -23.60 12.25
CA SER A 863 -7.25 -24.29 12.10
C SER A 863 -6.33 -23.58 11.08
N MET A 864 -6.92 -22.96 10.05
CA MET A 864 -6.19 -22.21 9.02
C MET A 864 -5.79 -20.81 9.49
N PHE A 865 -6.62 -20.18 10.31
CA PHE A 865 -6.46 -18.78 10.70
C PHE A 865 -6.39 -18.59 12.20
N ASN A 866 -6.24 -19.65 12.98
CA ASN A 866 -6.07 -19.67 14.43
C ASN A 866 -7.02 -18.72 15.22
N LEU A 867 -8.22 -18.46 14.66
CA LEU A 867 -9.22 -17.51 15.14
C LEU A 867 -9.96 -18.08 16.37
N GLN A 868 -9.37 -18.01 17.55
CA GLN A 868 -10.02 -18.43 18.81
C GLN A 868 -10.61 -17.29 19.65
N TYR A 869 -10.82 -16.08 19.11
CA TYR A 869 -11.22 -14.87 19.88
C TYR A 869 -12.49 -14.12 19.47
N TYR A 870 -13.53 -14.81 19.03
CA TYR A 870 -14.84 -14.19 18.97
C TYR A 870 -15.92 -15.14 19.44
#